data_AF-A0A937YS34-F1
#
_entry.id   AF-A0A937YS34-F1
#
_cell.length_a   1.000
_cell.length_b   1.000
_cell.length_c   1.000
_cell.angle_alpha   90.00
_cell.angle_beta   90.00
_cell.angle_gamma   90.00
#
_symmetry.space_group_name_H-M   'P 1'
#
loop_
_entity.id
_entity.type
_entity.pdbx_description
1 polymer ?
#
loop_
_entity_poly.entity_id
_entity_poly.type
_entity_poly.pdbx_seq_one_letter_code
_entity_poly.pdbx_strand_id
1 'polypeptide(L)'
;MFLGADTTRQSIRHLLPGTEFIARPRFSQLRYAGEKKLSRLPRRSAVIAFAAADVYAMGELLRRQRGGAAIVLGALSPRTRNAQVALYQSGEVDYLVATDAIGMGLNMNVDHVAFAGLRKFDGQGHRALKPAELAQIAGRAGRHMNDGSFGATAGLGPLEAELVEQIEAHRFDPVERLYWRNDRLDFASLPALVASLNQAPIREGLVKAREADDVIALRSLGEEPDTAARAGDRASLRLLWDVCQIPDFRKTGREPHHRILRRIFQHLTDAEGRLPATWLEREFQHVDRCEGDIEVLAGRLAQVRTWSFVAHRAGWLADARGWQERARAVEDRLSDALHAALTRRFVDRRTAILMRQLRDKRDLLAAVTAEGDVLVEGQFVGRLHGLSFAADAAAPAAEARVVRAAANRVLAREVERLATALVEAADVEIAWRDDNRLWWRGAPVARLLPGETILRPRAQLLPAAHLSGLPADRVRRRLQHWLNDQVAQAFAVLSAEPAAELEGAGRGLLFQLAEGLGSVPRATVQALLTGLPKPAREALRRRGVRVERHYLFLPALLKADRRRLRGLLWAAASAAELPPLPAPALVAPPLAPDVPEAFYAACGYVVCGPRAVRVDMFERFAAAALAAEQSGRLVPDGRLASMLGLAPDELAPVLRRLDYQLDAAAGEAGYRRRKRP
;
A
#
# COMPACT_ATOMS: atom_id res chain seq x y z
N MET A 1 32.19 -30.85 -1.95
CA MET A 1 31.89 -30.04 -3.15
C MET A 1 32.63 -28.72 -3.03
N PHE A 2 33.51 -28.38 -3.97
CA PHE A 2 34.18 -27.07 -4.02
C PHE A 2 33.50 -26.18 -5.07
N LEU A 3 33.42 -24.88 -4.79
CA LEU A 3 32.91 -23.86 -5.71
C LEU A 3 33.97 -22.77 -5.82
N GLY A 4 34.39 -22.43 -7.04
CA GLY A 4 35.48 -21.48 -7.26
C GLY A 4 35.73 -21.18 -8.74
N ALA A 5 36.76 -20.39 -8.99
CA ALA A 5 37.19 -20.04 -10.34
C ALA A 5 37.99 -21.18 -11.01
N ASP A 6 37.88 -21.29 -12.33
CA ASP A 6 38.55 -22.33 -13.12
C ASP A 6 40.08 -22.25 -13.04
N THR A 7 40.64 -21.09 -12.69
CA THR A 7 42.08 -20.88 -12.45
C THR A 7 42.69 -21.83 -11.42
N THR A 8 41.90 -22.38 -10.50
CA THR A 8 42.37 -23.34 -9.47
C THR A 8 42.27 -24.81 -9.91
N ARG A 9 41.67 -25.10 -11.08
CA ARG A 9 41.42 -26.46 -11.58
C ARG A 9 42.67 -27.32 -11.59
N GLN A 10 43.78 -26.79 -12.10
CA GLN A 10 45.04 -27.53 -12.23
C GLN A 10 45.61 -27.91 -10.85
N SER A 11 45.67 -26.95 -9.92
CA SER A 11 46.11 -27.19 -8.54
C SER A 11 45.25 -28.24 -7.83
N ILE A 12 43.93 -28.17 -7.96
CA ILE A 12 43.02 -29.15 -7.34
C ILE A 12 43.21 -30.53 -7.95
N ARG A 13 43.30 -30.64 -9.28
CA ARG A 13 43.50 -31.91 -9.97
C ARG A 13 44.80 -32.60 -9.55
N HIS A 14 45.86 -31.82 -9.35
CA HIS A 14 47.15 -32.33 -8.89
C HIS A 14 47.08 -32.83 -7.43
N LEU A 15 46.45 -32.07 -6.54
CA LEU A 15 46.37 -32.41 -5.12
C LEU A 15 45.35 -33.51 -4.80
N LEU A 16 44.26 -33.58 -5.57
CA LEU A 16 43.14 -34.50 -5.39
C LEU A 16 42.77 -35.17 -6.73
N PRO A 17 43.54 -36.19 -7.16
CA PRO A 17 43.24 -36.96 -8.36
C PRO A 17 41.83 -37.58 -8.29
N GLY A 18 41.14 -37.65 -9.44
CA GLY A 18 39.78 -38.17 -9.54
C GLY A 18 38.65 -37.18 -9.22
N THR A 19 38.99 -35.90 -8.96
CA THR A 19 37.98 -34.85 -8.76
C THR A 19 37.23 -34.54 -10.07
N GLU A 20 35.90 -34.55 -10.03
CA GLU A 20 35.03 -34.12 -11.13
C GLU A 20 34.94 -32.58 -11.21
N PHE A 21 34.98 -32.02 -12.42
CA PHE A 21 34.90 -30.57 -12.64
C PHE A 21 33.71 -30.22 -13.54
N ILE A 22 32.76 -29.47 -12.99
CA ILE A 22 31.57 -28.98 -13.69
C ILE A 22 31.73 -27.48 -13.96
N ALA A 23 31.80 -27.08 -15.23
CA ALA A 23 31.92 -25.68 -15.63
C ALA A 23 30.55 -24.99 -15.76
N ARG A 24 30.47 -23.72 -15.38
CA ARG A 24 29.29 -22.85 -15.55
C ARG A 24 29.72 -21.52 -16.18
N PRO A 25 29.48 -21.31 -17.49
CA PRO A 25 29.84 -20.05 -18.13
C PRO A 25 28.94 -18.91 -17.66
N ARG A 26 29.43 -17.68 -17.80
CA ARG A 26 28.65 -16.47 -17.53
C ARG A 26 27.59 -16.28 -18.62
N PHE A 27 26.35 -15.93 -18.23
CA PHE A 27 25.24 -15.74 -19.17
C PHE A 27 25.18 -14.34 -19.79
N SER A 28 25.66 -13.30 -19.09
CA SER A 28 25.65 -11.91 -19.57
C SER A 28 27.02 -11.44 -20.04
N GLN A 29 27.05 -10.50 -20.98
CA GLN A 29 28.28 -9.86 -21.41
C GLN A 29 28.71 -8.77 -20.42
N LEU A 30 30.01 -8.62 -20.26
CA LEU A 30 30.62 -7.55 -19.48
C LEU A 30 31.48 -6.72 -20.43
N ARG A 31 31.20 -5.41 -20.54
CA ARG A 31 31.87 -4.52 -21.51
C ARG A 31 32.57 -3.34 -20.86
N TYR A 32 33.73 -2.96 -21.37
CA TYR A 32 34.45 -1.77 -20.93
C TYR A 32 33.81 -0.49 -21.47
N ALA A 33 33.56 0.46 -20.58
CA ALA A 33 32.87 1.73 -20.88
C ALA A 33 33.78 2.96 -20.73
N GLY A 34 35.10 2.77 -20.68
CA GLY A 34 36.09 3.83 -20.55
C GLY A 34 36.16 4.43 -19.14
N GLU A 35 36.80 5.59 -19.05
CA GLU A 35 36.81 6.41 -17.84
C GLU A 35 35.68 7.44 -17.82
N LYS A 36 35.12 7.72 -16.65
CA LYS A 36 34.08 8.73 -16.46
C LYS A 36 34.28 9.53 -15.18
N LYS A 37 33.94 10.81 -15.20
CA LYS A 37 33.82 11.62 -13.97
C LYS A 37 32.70 11.03 -13.09
N LEU A 38 32.82 11.11 -11.76
CA LEU A 38 31.77 10.61 -10.84
C LEU A 38 30.40 11.20 -11.15
N SER A 39 30.34 12.49 -11.51
CA SER A 39 29.13 13.20 -11.95
C SER A 39 28.55 12.75 -13.30
N ARG A 40 29.22 11.85 -14.03
CA ARG A 40 28.78 11.30 -15.32
C ARG A 40 28.66 9.77 -15.30
N LEU A 41 28.90 9.14 -14.15
CA LEU A 41 28.64 7.73 -14.00
C LEU A 41 27.16 7.43 -14.26
N PRO A 42 26.84 6.32 -14.95
CA PRO A 42 25.47 5.91 -15.15
C PRO A 42 24.80 5.60 -13.81
N ARG A 43 23.47 5.59 -13.79
CA ARG A 43 22.73 5.20 -12.60
C ARG A 43 23.00 3.73 -12.29
N ARG A 44 22.76 3.32 -11.05
CA ARG A 44 23.06 1.96 -10.58
C ARG A 44 24.56 1.61 -10.70
N SER A 45 25.43 2.61 -10.54
CA SER A 45 26.88 2.39 -10.51
C SER A 45 27.39 2.04 -9.11
N ALA A 46 28.34 1.11 -9.04
CA ALA A 46 29.17 0.88 -7.87
C ALA A 46 30.57 1.47 -8.10
N VAL A 47 31.00 2.40 -7.25
CA VAL A 47 32.34 2.97 -7.25
C VAL A 47 33.21 2.21 -6.27
N ILE A 48 34.34 1.69 -6.73
CA ILE A 48 35.19 0.80 -5.94
C ILE A 48 36.49 1.49 -5.56
N ALA A 49 36.72 1.60 -4.26
CA ALA A 49 37.96 2.13 -3.68
C ALA A 49 38.50 1.18 -2.60
N PHE A 50 39.80 1.24 -2.31
CA PHE A 50 40.47 0.23 -1.47
C PHE A 50 40.90 0.75 -0.10
N ALA A 51 40.65 2.04 0.20
CA ALA A 51 40.83 2.63 1.51
C ALA A 51 39.50 3.22 2.02
N ALA A 52 39.24 3.13 3.33
CA ALA A 52 38.01 3.66 3.92
C ALA A 52 37.88 5.18 3.74
N ALA A 53 39.01 5.91 3.83
CA ALA A 53 39.06 7.35 3.58
C ALA A 53 38.58 7.70 2.16
N ASP A 54 39.03 6.96 1.15
CA ASP A 54 38.62 7.16 -0.25
C ASP A 54 37.13 6.84 -0.44
N VAL A 55 36.65 5.76 0.19
CA VAL A 55 35.22 5.40 0.15
C VAL A 55 34.37 6.53 0.73
N TYR A 56 34.76 7.10 1.87
CA TYR A 56 34.05 8.24 2.47
C TYR A 56 34.16 9.50 1.61
N ALA A 57 35.33 9.81 1.06
CA ALA A 57 35.52 10.97 0.18
C ALA A 57 34.63 10.90 -1.07
N MET A 58 34.60 9.74 -1.73
CA MET A 58 33.74 9.51 -2.90
C MET A 58 32.25 9.50 -2.52
N GLY A 59 31.91 8.95 -1.35
CA GLY A 59 30.56 8.98 -0.79
C GLY A 59 30.06 10.41 -0.58
N GLU A 60 30.88 11.29 0.02
CA GLU A 60 30.54 12.72 0.19
C GLU A 60 30.39 13.42 -1.16
N LEU A 61 31.25 13.12 -2.13
CA LEU A 61 31.17 13.72 -3.46
C LEU A 61 29.85 13.33 -4.16
N LEU A 62 29.47 12.05 -4.09
CA LEU A 62 28.20 11.56 -4.64
C LEU A 62 26.99 12.09 -3.88
N ARG A 63 27.08 12.25 -2.55
CA ARG A 63 26.05 12.94 -1.78
C ARG A 63 25.81 14.36 -2.33
N ARG A 64 26.88 15.15 -2.50
CA ARG A 64 26.79 16.53 -2.99
C ARG A 64 26.30 16.63 -4.44
N GLN A 65 26.71 15.71 -5.31
CA GLN A 65 26.44 15.80 -6.75
C GLN A 65 25.21 15.01 -7.22
N ARG A 66 24.84 13.95 -6.49
CA ARG A 66 23.84 12.94 -6.91
C ARG A 66 22.80 12.62 -5.82
N GLY A 67 22.83 13.29 -4.68
CA GLY A 67 21.85 13.15 -3.60
C GLY A 67 22.19 12.07 -2.57
N GLY A 68 23.06 11.10 -2.89
CA GLY A 68 23.53 10.15 -1.89
C GLY A 68 24.22 8.94 -2.49
N ALA A 69 24.91 8.20 -1.63
CA ALA A 69 25.43 6.87 -1.95
C ALA A 69 25.33 5.94 -0.74
N ALA A 70 25.06 4.67 -1.01
CA ALA A 70 25.21 3.62 0.00
C ALA A 70 26.69 3.33 0.19
N ILE A 71 27.11 3.02 1.42
CA ILE A 71 28.51 2.74 1.76
C ILE A 71 28.67 1.29 2.20
N VAL A 72 29.55 0.55 1.53
CA VAL A 72 29.83 -0.87 1.84
C VAL A 72 31.33 -1.09 2.05
N LEU A 73 31.73 -1.21 3.32
CA LEU A 73 33.11 -1.53 3.70
C LEU A 73 33.20 -2.98 4.19
N GLY A 74 34.37 -3.61 4.03
CA GLY A 74 34.63 -4.96 4.54
C GLY A 74 34.47 -5.10 6.06
N ALA A 75 34.72 -4.03 6.82
CA ALA A 75 34.60 -4.04 8.29
C ALA A 75 33.14 -4.07 8.78
N LEU A 76 32.17 -3.66 7.96
CA LEU A 76 30.75 -3.60 8.33
C LEU A 76 30.20 -4.99 8.64
N SER A 77 29.28 -5.07 9.62
CA SER A 77 28.55 -6.30 9.91
C SER A 77 27.67 -6.74 8.74
N PRO A 78 27.34 -8.04 8.65
CA PRO A 78 26.37 -8.52 7.68
C PRO A 78 25.07 -7.71 7.72
N ARG A 79 24.61 -7.35 8.92
CA ARG A 79 23.40 -6.54 9.13
C ARG A 79 23.53 -5.14 8.55
N THR A 80 24.55 -4.37 8.93
CA THR A 80 24.76 -3.01 8.39
C THR A 80 24.98 -3.04 6.87
N ARG A 81 25.74 -4.03 6.39
CA ARG A 81 26.03 -4.22 4.97
C ARG A 81 24.75 -4.49 4.17
N ASN A 82 23.90 -5.40 4.64
CA ASN A 82 22.61 -5.69 4.02
C ASN A 82 21.67 -4.49 4.05
N ALA A 83 21.64 -3.71 5.13
CA ALA A 83 20.84 -2.50 5.22
C ALA A 83 21.30 -1.41 4.24
N GLN A 84 22.61 -1.23 4.05
CA GLN A 84 23.16 -0.33 3.04
C GLN A 84 22.88 -0.81 1.61
N VAL A 85 22.92 -2.11 1.36
CA VAL A 85 22.52 -2.69 0.07
C VAL A 85 21.02 -2.54 -0.18
N ALA A 86 20.18 -2.69 0.85
CA ALA A 86 18.74 -2.49 0.76
C ALA A 86 18.42 -1.05 0.35
N LEU A 87 19.11 -0.06 0.93
CA LEU A 87 19.00 1.36 0.54
C LEU A 87 19.29 1.59 -0.95
N TYR A 88 20.32 0.93 -1.47
CA TYR A 88 20.63 0.98 -2.89
C TYR A 88 19.58 0.24 -3.73
N GLN A 89 19.16 -0.96 -3.33
CA GLN A 89 18.20 -1.78 -4.06
C GLN A 89 16.78 -1.20 -4.09
N SER A 90 16.34 -0.54 -3.02
CA SER A 90 15.07 0.21 -2.97
C SER A 90 15.10 1.45 -3.87
N GLY A 91 16.27 1.84 -4.36
CA GLY A 91 16.50 3.03 -5.16
C GLY A 91 16.43 4.32 -4.35
N GLU A 92 16.55 4.26 -3.01
CA GLU A 92 16.75 5.45 -2.17
C GLU A 92 18.06 6.17 -2.52
N VAL A 93 19.05 5.39 -2.96
CA VAL A 93 20.27 5.90 -3.60
C VAL A 93 20.56 5.12 -4.88
N ASP A 94 21.01 5.83 -5.91
CA ASP A 94 21.35 5.23 -7.21
C ASP A 94 22.80 4.75 -7.29
N TYR A 95 23.62 5.11 -6.32
CA TYR A 95 25.06 4.86 -6.30
C TYR A 95 25.45 4.13 -5.04
N LEU A 96 26.46 3.27 -5.18
CA LEU A 96 27.09 2.54 -4.10
C LEU A 96 28.58 2.86 -4.13
N VAL A 97 29.20 3.14 -2.98
CA VAL A 97 30.65 3.19 -2.86
C VAL A 97 31.10 2.05 -1.96
N ALA A 98 32.02 1.23 -2.45
CA ALA A 98 32.40 0.01 -1.76
C ALA A 98 33.89 -0.30 -1.83
N THR A 99 34.36 -1.14 -0.91
CA THR A 99 35.64 -1.85 -1.06
C THR A 99 35.45 -3.17 -1.82
N ASP A 100 36.55 -3.91 -1.99
CA ASP A 100 36.57 -5.29 -2.51
C ASP A 100 35.59 -6.26 -1.83
N ALA A 101 35.06 -5.92 -0.66
CA ALA A 101 34.01 -6.66 0.04
C ALA A 101 32.73 -6.85 -0.79
N ILE A 102 32.47 -6.03 -1.80
CA ILE A 102 31.36 -6.24 -2.75
C ILE A 102 31.58 -7.48 -3.64
N GLY A 103 32.84 -7.89 -3.81
CA GLY A 103 33.25 -9.01 -4.65
C GLY A 103 32.72 -10.36 -4.18
N MET A 104 32.20 -10.48 -2.94
CA MET A 104 31.61 -11.71 -2.38
C MET A 104 30.52 -11.41 -1.34
N GLY A 105 29.48 -12.26 -1.26
CA GLY A 105 28.58 -12.31 -0.11
C GLY A 105 27.45 -11.27 -0.06
N LEU A 106 27.19 -10.54 -1.16
CA LEU A 106 26.05 -9.62 -1.26
C LEU A 106 25.23 -9.86 -2.53
N ASN A 107 23.90 -9.87 -2.38
CA ASN A 107 22.98 -10.02 -3.49
C ASN A 107 22.50 -8.64 -3.99
N MET A 108 23.19 -8.05 -4.97
CA MET A 108 22.83 -6.73 -5.51
C MET A 108 22.87 -6.62 -7.04
N ASN A 109 21.92 -5.87 -7.61
CA ASN A 109 21.83 -5.61 -9.04
C ASN A 109 22.60 -4.31 -9.37
N VAL A 110 23.83 -4.47 -9.85
CA VAL A 110 24.69 -3.36 -10.30
C VAL A 110 24.76 -3.39 -11.82
N ASP A 111 24.61 -2.24 -12.46
CA ASP A 111 24.66 -2.14 -13.93
C ASP A 111 26.05 -1.73 -14.42
N HIS A 112 26.77 -0.97 -13.59
CA HIS A 112 28.10 -0.47 -13.89
C HIS A 112 29.03 -0.51 -12.68
N VAL A 113 30.26 -0.96 -12.87
CA VAL A 113 31.33 -0.90 -11.86
C VAL A 113 32.39 0.10 -12.30
N ALA A 114 32.73 1.06 -11.45
CA ALA A 114 33.78 2.05 -11.71
C ALA A 114 34.91 1.93 -10.69
N PHE A 115 36.13 1.64 -11.15
CA PHE A 115 37.31 1.58 -10.28
C PHE A 115 37.85 2.99 -10.00
N ALA A 116 38.02 3.32 -8.72
CA ALA A 116 38.66 4.55 -8.26
C ALA A 116 40.13 4.36 -7.83
N GLY A 117 40.58 3.10 -7.71
CA GLY A 117 41.97 2.75 -7.47
C GLY A 117 42.25 1.33 -7.99
N LEU A 118 43.53 1.00 -8.18
CA LEU A 118 43.97 -0.34 -8.58
C LEU A 118 44.94 -0.98 -7.58
N ARG A 119 45.14 -0.33 -6.43
CA ARG A 119 46.08 -0.76 -5.39
C ARG A 119 45.34 -1.01 -4.09
N LYS A 120 45.67 -2.09 -3.40
CA LYS A 120 45.14 -2.42 -2.08
C LYS A 120 46.24 -2.72 -1.08
N PHE A 121 45.95 -2.52 0.20
CA PHE A 121 46.81 -2.95 1.29
C PHE A 121 46.55 -4.44 1.59
N ASP A 122 47.59 -5.27 1.58
CA ASP A 122 47.49 -6.72 1.79
C ASP A 122 47.93 -7.18 3.19
N GLY A 123 48.12 -6.24 4.12
CA GLY A 123 48.64 -6.49 5.46
C GLY A 123 50.11 -6.11 5.63
N GLN A 124 50.89 -6.04 4.55
CA GLN A 124 52.30 -5.62 4.59
C GLN A 124 52.53 -4.32 3.81
N GLY A 125 51.91 -4.19 2.64
CA GLY A 125 52.11 -3.02 1.80
C GLY A 125 50.99 -2.82 0.78
N HIS A 126 51.07 -1.69 0.07
CA HIS A 126 50.16 -1.39 -1.02
C HIS A 126 50.65 -2.04 -2.31
N ARG A 127 49.94 -3.06 -2.78
CA ARG A 127 50.20 -3.75 -4.06
C ARG A 127 49.11 -3.49 -5.09
N ALA A 128 49.44 -3.66 -6.37
CA ALA A 128 48.45 -3.69 -7.43
C ALA A 128 47.51 -4.91 -7.29
N LEU A 129 46.27 -4.75 -7.72
CA LEU A 129 45.28 -5.82 -7.82
C LEU A 129 45.63 -6.73 -9.00
N LYS A 130 45.41 -8.03 -8.82
CA LYS A 130 45.52 -8.98 -9.92
C LYS A 130 44.30 -8.85 -10.86
N PRO A 131 44.45 -9.16 -12.16
CA PRO A 131 43.32 -9.16 -13.11
C PRO A 131 42.12 -9.98 -12.62
N ALA A 132 42.35 -11.14 -12.01
CA ALA A 132 41.28 -11.96 -11.44
C ALA A 132 40.53 -11.28 -10.27
N GLU A 133 41.22 -10.49 -9.44
CA GLU A 133 40.58 -9.73 -8.35
C GLU A 133 39.70 -8.60 -8.92
N LEU A 134 40.18 -7.93 -9.97
CA LEU A 134 39.40 -6.91 -10.68
C LEU A 134 38.20 -7.51 -11.39
N ALA A 135 38.36 -8.65 -12.06
CA ALA A 135 37.26 -9.36 -12.72
C ALA A 135 36.19 -9.84 -11.73
N GLN A 136 36.58 -10.28 -10.54
CA GLN A 136 35.63 -10.65 -9.49
C GLN A 136 34.74 -9.48 -9.06
N ILE A 137 35.31 -8.27 -9.00
CA ILE A 137 34.59 -7.05 -8.64
C ILE A 137 33.77 -6.55 -9.84
N ALA A 138 34.38 -6.42 -11.03
CA ALA A 138 33.73 -5.97 -12.25
C ALA A 138 32.57 -6.90 -12.64
N GLY A 139 32.73 -8.19 -12.42
CA GLY A 139 31.71 -9.21 -12.67
C GLY A 139 30.45 -9.08 -11.82
N ARG A 140 30.42 -8.17 -10.83
CA ARG A 140 29.20 -7.76 -10.12
C ARG A 140 28.26 -6.91 -10.98
N ALA A 141 28.78 -6.26 -12.02
CA ALA A 141 27.96 -5.58 -13.01
C ALA A 141 27.26 -6.60 -13.92
N GLY A 142 25.97 -6.42 -14.16
CA GLY A 142 25.16 -7.31 -14.99
C GLY A 142 24.74 -8.60 -14.26
N ARG A 143 23.55 -9.11 -14.55
CA ARG A 143 22.96 -10.31 -13.91
C ARG A 143 22.01 -11.05 -14.84
N HIS A 144 22.01 -12.37 -14.76
CA HIS A 144 21.23 -13.26 -15.62
C HIS A 144 21.44 -12.90 -17.11
N MET A 145 20.41 -12.40 -17.79
CA MET A 145 20.43 -12.00 -19.20
C MET A 145 20.77 -10.51 -19.40
N ASN A 146 20.97 -9.74 -18.33
CA ASN A 146 21.28 -8.31 -18.44
C ASN A 146 22.80 -8.11 -18.47
N ASP A 147 23.26 -7.49 -19.54
CA ASP A 147 24.65 -7.09 -19.71
C ASP A 147 25.08 -6.06 -18.67
N GLY A 148 26.36 -6.13 -18.30
CA GLY A 148 26.99 -5.22 -17.37
C GLY A 148 28.09 -4.43 -18.05
N SER A 149 28.49 -3.32 -17.43
CA SER A 149 29.67 -2.59 -17.87
C SER A 149 30.64 -2.31 -16.72
N PHE A 150 31.90 -2.10 -17.05
CA PHE A 150 32.90 -1.65 -16.09
C PHE A 150 33.77 -0.56 -16.69
N GLY A 151 34.41 0.21 -15.81
CA GLY A 151 35.22 1.35 -16.20
C GLY A 151 36.08 1.85 -15.07
N ALA A 152 36.67 3.01 -15.27
CA ALA A 152 37.46 3.72 -14.27
C ALA A 152 36.83 5.08 -13.97
N THR A 153 37.14 5.63 -12.79
CA THR A 153 36.85 7.04 -12.53
C THR A 153 37.89 7.92 -13.21
N ALA A 154 37.53 9.12 -13.64
CA ALA A 154 38.44 10.06 -14.29
C ALA A 154 39.67 10.44 -13.45
N GLY A 155 39.66 10.22 -12.14
CA GLY A 155 40.83 10.43 -11.28
C GLY A 155 41.88 9.32 -11.39
N LEU A 156 41.48 8.12 -11.83
CA LEU A 156 42.37 6.97 -11.99
C LEU A 156 43.02 6.94 -13.39
N GLY A 157 42.32 7.39 -14.42
CA GLY A 157 42.73 7.20 -15.82
C GLY A 157 42.04 5.99 -16.46
N PRO A 158 42.22 5.78 -17.78
CA PRO A 158 41.77 4.58 -18.47
C PRO A 158 42.52 3.33 -17.96
N LEU A 159 41.88 2.17 -18.09
CA LEU A 159 42.53 0.89 -17.79
C LEU A 159 43.38 0.46 -19.00
N GLU A 160 44.45 -0.29 -18.72
CA GLU A 160 45.29 -0.86 -19.77
C GLU A 160 44.50 -1.83 -20.66
N ALA A 161 44.75 -1.80 -21.97
CA ALA A 161 43.98 -2.56 -22.94
C ALA A 161 44.06 -4.09 -22.70
N GLU A 162 45.24 -4.58 -22.33
CA GLU A 162 45.45 -6.00 -22.01
C GLU A 162 44.59 -6.43 -20.81
N LEU A 163 44.57 -5.62 -19.75
CA LEU A 163 43.75 -5.88 -18.57
C LEU A 163 42.25 -5.88 -18.90
N VAL A 164 41.81 -4.95 -19.77
CA VAL A 164 40.43 -4.91 -20.24
C VAL A 164 40.07 -6.19 -20.98
N GLU A 165 40.90 -6.62 -21.93
CA GLU A 165 40.69 -7.85 -22.69
C GLU A 165 40.64 -9.09 -21.78
N GLN A 166 41.54 -9.19 -20.80
CA GLN A 166 41.53 -10.27 -19.81
C GLN A 166 40.20 -10.35 -19.03
N ILE A 167 39.66 -9.20 -18.61
CA ILE A 167 38.39 -9.13 -17.87
C ILE A 167 37.21 -9.50 -18.77
N GLU A 168 37.12 -8.94 -19.98
CA GLU A 168 36.02 -9.22 -20.91
C GLU A 168 36.03 -10.68 -21.37
N ALA A 169 37.20 -11.22 -21.74
CA ALA A 169 37.37 -12.59 -22.20
C ALA A 169 37.37 -13.63 -21.06
N HIS A 170 37.36 -13.20 -19.79
CA HIS A 170 37.45 -14.06 -18.61
C HIS A 170 38.68 -14.98 -18.63
N ARG A 171 39.83 -14.47 -19.06
CA ARG A 171 41.10 -15.21 -19.17
C ARG A 171 42.09 -14.70 -18.13
N PHE A 172 42.51 -15.59 -17.23
CA PHE A 172 43.39 -15.26 -16.11
C PHE A 172 44.41 -16.36 -15.89
N ASP A 173 45.54 -16.00 -15.29
CA ASP A 173 46.59 -16.95 -14.95
C ASP A 173 46.11 -18.05 -13.98
N PRO A 174 46.52 -19.31 -14.19
CA PRO A 174 46.21 -20.38 -13.26
C PRO A 174 46.85 -20.12 -11.89
N VAL A 175 46.18 -20.57 -10.84
CA VAL A 175 46.75 -20.59 -9.49
C VAL A 175 47.68 -21.79 -9.42
N GLU A 176 48.98 -21.54 -9.38
CA GLU A 176 50.02 -22.57 -9.35
C GLU A 176 50.33 -23.11 -7.95
N ARG A 177 50.14 -22.28 -6.91
CA ARG A 177 50.52 -22.61 -5.53
C ARG A 177 49.43 -22.26 -4.55
N LEU A 178 49.19 -23.16 -3.59
CA LEU A 178 48.21 -22.96 -2.51
C LEU A 178 48.92 -22.82 -1.17
N TYR A 179 48.42 -21.92 -0.33
CA TYR A 179 48.92 -21.78 1.04
C TYR A 179 48.51 -22.98 1.89
N TRP A 180 49.49 -23.58 2.55
CA TRP A 180 49.32 -24.69 3.46
C TRP A 180 49.79 -24.32 4.87
N ARG A 181 49.09 -24.86 5.85
CA ARG A 181 49.42 -24.76 7.27
C ARG A 181 49.27 -26.14 7.88
N ASN A 182 50.24 -26.53 8.71
CA ASN A 182 50.23 -27.82 9.39
C ASN A 182 49.05 -27.92 10.37
N ASP A 183 48.32 -29.03 10.33
CA ASP A 183 47.22 -29.37 11.23
C ASP A 183 47.66 -30.30 12.38
N ARG A 184 48.79 -30.99 12.22
CA ARG A 184 49.37 -31.91 13.21
C ARG A 184 50.31 -31.17 14.16
N LEU A 185 49.71 -30.49 15.14
CA LEU A 185 50.42 -29.64 16.10
C LEU A 185 50.96 -30.43 17.31
N ASP A 186 52.18 -30.11 17.75
CA ASP A 186 52.81 -30.72 18.92
C ASP A 186 52.72 -29.80 20.15
N PHE A 187 52.10 -30.27 21.22
CA PHE A 187 51.93 -29.53 22.47
C PHE A 187 52.87 -30.02 23.58
N ALA A 188 53.98 -30.69 23.25
CA ALA A 188 54.97 -31.13 24.24
C ALA A 188 55.67 -29.96 24.95
N SER A 189 55.93 -28.87 24.22
CA SER A 189 56.51 -27.64 24.75
C SER A 189 56.21 -26.47 23.80
N LEU A 190 56.36 -25.22 24.26
CA LEU A 190 56.19 -24.04 23.40
C LEU A 190 57.12 -24.08 22.16
N PRO A 191 58.43 -24.41 22.28
CA PRO A 191 59.28 -24.58 21.12
C PRO A 191 58.80 -25.67 20.15
N ALA A 192 58.30 -26.81 20.64
CA ALA A 192 57.77 -27.88 19.80
C ALA A 192 56.50 -27.44 19.04
N LEU A 193 55.62 -26.70 19.71
CA LEU A 193 54.42 -26.13 19.09
C LEU A 193 54.78 -25.14 17.98
N VAL A 194 55.67 -24.19 18.27
CA VAL A 194 56.15 -23.21 17.28
C VAL A 194 56.86 -23.91 16.12
N ALA A 195 57.65 -24.95 16.37
CA ALA A 195 58.29 -25.74 15.31
C ALA A 195 57.26 -26.46 14.43
N SER A 196 56.25 -27.11 15.04
CA SER A 196 55.20 -27.83 14.30
C SER A 196 54.32 -26.88 13.47
N LEU A 197 54.02 -25.67 13.96
CA LEU A 197 53.33 -24.61 13.20
C LEU A 197 54.15 -24.10 12.02
N ASN A 198 55.48 -24.14 12.14
CA ASN A 198 56.41 -23.64 11.14
C ASN A 198 56.87 -24.67 10.11
N GLN A 199 56.36 -25.90 10.18
CA GLN A 199 56.68 -26.96 9.23
C GLN A 199 56.43 -26.49 7.79
N ALA A 200 57.27 -26.93 6.86
CA ALA A 200 57.11 -26.70 5.43
C ALA A 200 56.23 -27.79 4.81
N PRO A 201 55.41 -27.48 3.79
CA PRO A 201 54.65 -28.50 3.08
C PRO A 201 55.60 -29.44 2.34
N ILE A 202 55.25 -30.73 2.32
CA ILE A 202 56.03 -31.77 1.63
C ILE A 202 55.55 -31.94 0.17
N ARG A 203 54.27 -31.65 -0.11
CA ARG A 203 53.68 -31.85 -1.44
C ARG A 203 53.97 -30.68 -2.36
N GLU A 204 54.27 -30.99 -3.62
CA GLU A 204 54.40 -30.00 -4.69
C GLU A 204 53.08 -29.22 -4.89
N GLY A 205 53.19 -27.96 -5.30
CA GLY A 205 52.04 -27.05 -5.42
C GLY A 205 51.54 -26.46 -4.10
N LEU A 206 52.08 -26.87 -2.95
CA LEU A 206 51.82 -26.24 -1.66
C LEU A 206 52.98 -25.36 -1.24
N VAL A 207 52.65 -24.18 -0.69
CA VAL A 207 53.62 -23.26 -0.10
C VAL A 207 53.24 -22.93 1.32
N LYS A 208 54.23 -22.72 2.18
CA LYS A 208 53.98 -22.32 3.56
C LYS A 208 53.15 -21.02 3.59
N ALA A 209 52.07 -21.03 4.36
CA ALA A 209 51.29 -19.83 4.62
C ALA A 209 52.18 -18.72 5.20
N ARG A 210 51.83 -17.47 4.91
CA ARG A 210 52.43 -16.33 5.63
C ARG A 210 52.18 -16.52 7.12
N GLU A 211 53.11 -16.02 7.91
CA GLU A 211 52.97 -16.09 9.36
C GLU A 211 51.71 -15.36 9.81
N ALA A 212 50.82 -16.11 10.46
CA ALA A 212 49.51 -15.63 10.87
C ALA A 212 49.56 -14.96 12.25
N ASP A 213 48.60 -14.06 12.50
CA ASP A 213 48.56 -13.25 13.73
C ASP A 213 48.49 -14.12 15.00
N ASP A 214 47.88 -15.29 14.92
CA ASP A 214 47.81 -16.25 16.03
C ASP A 214 49.19 -16.83 16.41
N VAL A 215 50.06 -17.10 15.44
CA VAL A 215 51.45 -17.55 15.68
C VAL A 215 52.31 -16.41 16.23
N ILE A 216 52.07 -15.18 15.77
CA ILE A 216 52.74 -13.98 16.29
C ILE A 216 52.34 -13.76 17.76
N ALA A 217 51.04 -13.84 18.07
CA ALA A 217 50.52 -13.74 19.43
C ALA A 217 51.08 -14.85 20.33
N LEU A 218 51.12 -16.11 19.85
CA LEU A 218 51.65 -17.23 20.62
C LEU A 218 53.10 -17.02 21.04
N ARG A 219 53.97 -16.56 20.13
CA ARG A 219 55.38 -16.30 20.48
C ARG A 219 55.53 -15.13 21.42
N SER A 220 54.85 -14.02 21.14
CA SER A 220 54.89 -12.84 22.00
C SER A 220 54.42 -13.15 23.42
N LEU A 221 53.31 -13.87 23.57
CA LEU A 221 52.77 -14.23 24.88
C LEU A 221 53.56 -15.35 25.54
N GLY A 222 54.08 -16.31 24.78
CA GLY A 222 54.88 -17.42 25.30
C GLY A 222 56.28 -17.02 25.78
N GLU A 223 56.79 -15.87 25.35
CA GLU A 223 58.05 -15.28 25.85
C GLU A 223 57.85 -14.48 27.16
N GLU A 224 56.60 -14.15 27.53
CA GLU A 224 56.32 -13.44 28.77
C GLU A 224 56.41 -14.40 29.98
N PRO A 225 57.21 -14.07 31.02
CA PRO A 225 57.48 -14.98 32.13
C PRO A 225 56.22 -15.54 32.82
N ASP A 226 55.24 -14.69 33.10
CA ASP A 226 54.01 -15.08 33.80
C ASP A 226 53.13 -16.01 32.95
N THR A 227 53.06 -15.76 31.64
CA THR A 227 52.29 -16.58 30.70
C THR A 227 52.98 -17.91 30.47
N ALA A 228 54.31 -17.92 30.32
CA ALA A 228 55.11 -19.13 30.17
C ALA A 228 54.98 -20.04 31.41
N ALA A 229 55.01 -19.47 32.62
CA ALA A 229 54.82 -20.22 33.86
C ALA A 229 53.44 -20.88 33.94
N ARG A 230 52.39 -20.19 33.47
CA ARG A 230 51.02 -20.73 33.41
C ARG A 230 50.82 -21.76 32.29
N ALA A 231 51.60 -21.72 31.23
CA ALA A 231 51.57 -22.66 30.11
C ALA A 231 52.53 -23.85 30.28
N GLY A 232 52.75 -24.31 31.51
CA GLY A 232 53.78 -25.30 31.86
C GLY A 232 53.45 -26.75 31.49
N ASP A 233 52.19 -27.07 31.20
CA ASP A 233 51.74 -28.41 30.82
C ASP A 233 51.02 -28.43 29.46
N ARG A 234 50.80 -29.64 28.93
CA ARG A 234 50.21 -29.86 27.60
C ARG A 234 48.80 -29.26 27.45
N ALA A 235 47.97 -29.32 28.50
CA ALA A 235 46.61 -28.80 28.46
C ALA A 235 46.60 -27.27 28.50
N SER A 236 47.41 -26.65 29.37
CA SER A 236 47.54 -25.20 29.46
C SER A 236 48.18 -24.58 28.21
N LEU A 237 49.15 -25.25 27.58
CA LEU A 237 49.71 -24.83 26.31
C LEU A 237 48.70 -24.92 25.15
N ARG A 238 47.85 -25.96 25.15
CA ARG A 238 46.74 -26.08 24.20
C ARG A 238 45.73 -24.95 24.36
N LEU A 239 45.42 -24.60 25.61
CA LEU A 239 44.53 -23.47 25.93
C LEU A 239 45.14 -22.13 25.48
N LEU A 240 46.43 -21.88 25.74
CA LEU A 240 47.12 -20.69 25.26
C LEU A 240 47.01 -20.58 23.73
N TRP A 241 47.18 -21.70 23.03
CA TRP A 241 47.00 -21.75 21.58
C TRP A 241 45.57 -21.40 21.16
N ASP A 242 44.56 -21.99 21.79
CA ASP A 242 43.15 -21.70 21.49
C ASP A 242 42.78 -20.22 21.75
N VAL A 243 43.42 -19.59 22.75
CA VAL A 243 43.32 -18.14 23.02
C VAL A 243 44.00 -17.32 21.94
N CYS A 244 45.21 -17.69 21.50
CA CYS A 244 45.92 -16.98 20.43
C CYS A 244 45.16 -16.99 19.09
N GLN A 245 44.27 -17.97 18.88
CA GLN A 245 43.41 -18.02 17.70
C GLN A 245 42.23 -17.02 17.72
N ILE A 246 42.02 -16.25 18.78
CA ILE A 246 40.98 -15.21 18.81
C ILE A 246 41.38 -14.10 17.81
N PRO A 247 40.55 -13.83 16.77
CA PRO A 247 40.89 -12.84 15.76
C PRO A 247 40.95 -11.40 16.31
N ASP A 248 41.91 -10.61 15.85
CA ASP A 248 41.91 -9.15 16.06
C ASP A 248 40.93 -8.50 15.07
N PHE A 249 39.66 -8.39 15.47
CA PHE A 249 38.66 -7.69 14.68
C PHE A 249 38.88 -6.17 14.63
N ARG A 250 39.58 -5.58 15.61
CA ARG A 250 39.76 -4.13 15.77
C ARG A 250 40.86 -3.58 14.87
N LYS A 251 41.90 -4.38 14.61
CA LYS A 251 43.09 -3.99 13.83
C LYS A 251 43.75 -2.71 14.37
N THR A 252 43.68 -2.49 15.68
CA THR A 252 44.23 -1.29 16.36
C THR A 252 45.73 -1.43 16.70
N GLY A 253 46.36 -2.52 16.27
CA GLY A 253 47.75 -2.86 16.57
C GLY A 253 47.87 -4.10 17.45
N ARG A 254 49.07 -4.70 17.47
CA ARG A 254 49.33 -5.99 18.12
C ARG A 254 49.20 -5.93 19.64
N GLU A 255 49.80 -4.92 20.27
CA GLU A 255 49.88 -4.81 21.73
C GLU A 255 48.50 -4.72 22.43
N PRO A 256 47.53 -3.89 21.98
CA PRO A 256 46.19 -3.88 22.55
C PRO A 256 45.48 -5.24 22.48
N HIS A 257 45.67 -5.99 21.39
CA HIS A 257 45.07 -7.31 21.21
C HIS A 257 45.73 -8.34 22.14
N HIS A 258 47.07 -8.39 22.15
CA HIS A 258 47.84 -9.30 23.00
C HIS A 258 47.48 -9.13 24.49
N ARG A 259 47.24 -7.90 24.95
CA ARG A 259 46.78 -7.63 26.32
C ARG A 259 45.44 -8.29 26.65
N ILE A 260 44.49 -8.30 25.72
CA ILE A 260 43.19 -8.97 25.89
C ILE A 260 43.40 -10.48 25.94
N LEU A 261 44.20 -11.02 25.01
CA LEU A 261 44.52 -12.46 24.96
C LEU A 261 45.16 -12.93 26.27
N ARG A 262 46.16 -12.21 26.76
CA ARG A 262 46.82 -12.47 28.04
C ARG A 262 45.82 -12.52 29.19
N ARG A 263 44.93 -11.53 29.27
CA ARG A 263 43.93 -11.46 30.35
C ARG A 263 42.92 -12.60 30.29
N ILE A 264 42.49 -12.99 29.09
CA ILE A 264 41.64 -14.17 28.88
C ILE A 264 42.36 -15.44 29.36
N PHE A 265 43.62 -15.62 28.94
CA PHE A 265 44.41 -16.79 29.34
C PHE A 265 44.64 -16.86 30.86
N GLN A 266 44.91 -15.73 31.50
CA GLN A 266 45.03 -15.64 32.96
C GLN A 266 43.75 -16.13 33.65
N HIS A 267 42.58 -15.58 33.28
CA HIS A 267 41.31 -16.01 33.86
C HIS A 267 40.98 -17.49 33.61
N LEU A 268 41.33 -18.03 32.44
CA LEU A 268 41.08 -19.44 32.12
C LEU A 268 42.07 -20.40 32.80
N THR A 269 43.19 -19.91 33.34
CA THR A 269 44.18 -20.69 34.11
C THR A 269 44.12 -20.44 35.61
N ASP A 270 43.27 -19.51 36.07
CA ASP A 270 42.96 -19.33 37.49
C ASP A 270 42.07 -20.49 38.01
N ALA A 271 41.84 -20.55 39.33
CA ALA A 271 41.20 -21.69 40.00
C ALA A 271 39.81 -22.04 39.46
N GLU A 272 39.04 -21.04 39.02
CA GLU A 272 37.69 -21.21 38.47
C GLU A 272 37.69 -21.75 37.04
N GLY A 273 38.81 -21.65 36.31
CA GLY A 273 38.97 -22.15 34.93
C GLY A 273 38.01 -21.54 33.91
N ARG A 274 37.43 -20.38 34.20
CA ARG A 274 36.36 -19.72 33.42
C ARG A 274 36.49 -18.21 33.49
N LEU A 275 36.00 -17.51 32.47
CA LEU A 275 35.95 -16.05 32.48
C LEU A 275 34.91 -15.54 33.49
N PRO A 276 35.27 -14.61 34.40
CA PRO A 276 34.33 -14.06 35.37
C PRO A 276 33.19 -13.29 34.68
N ALA A 277 31.94 -13.61 35.04
CA ALA A 277 30.76 -12.92 34.50
C ALA A 277 30.80 -11.41 34.78
N THR A 278 31.28 -11.00 35.96
CA THR A 278 31.42 -9.60 36.35
C THR A 278 32.44 -8.84 35.50
N TRP A 279 33.49 -9.51 35.01
CA TRP A 279 34.46 -8.92 34.11
C TRP A 279 33.86 -8.75 32.71
N LEU A 280 33.23 -9.79 32.16
CA LEU A 280 32.55 -9.72 30.87
C LEU A 280 31.47 -8.65 30.85
N GLU A 281 30.67 -8.53 31.91
CA GLU A 281 29.63 -7.51 32.03
C GLU A 281 30.21 -6.09 31.88
N ARG A 282 31.37 -5.81 32.49
CA ARG A 282 32.06 -4.52 32.35
C ARG A 282 32.54 -4.28 30.92
N GLU A 283 33.08 -5.30 30.27
CA GLU A 283 33.51 -5.21 28.86
C GLU A 283 32.31 -4.94 27.94
N PHE A 284 31.18 -5.61 28.18
CA PHE A 284 29.93 -5.38 27.44
C PHE A 284 29.34 -3.99 27.67
N GLN A 285 29.34 -3.48 28.90
CA GLN A 285 28.88 -2.12 29.22
C GLN A 285 29.71 -1.01 28.54
N HIS A 286 30.98 -1.29 28.24
CA HIS A 286 31.81 -0.34 27.50
C HIS A 286 31.45 -0.28 26.01
N VAL A 287 31.11 -1.43 25.41
CA VAL A 287 30.80 -1.51 23.97
C VAL A 287 29.34 -1.26 23.64
N ASP A 288 28.41 -1.54 24.56
CA ASP A 288 26.95 -1.36 24.36
C ASP A 288 26.52 0.10 24.49
N ARG A 289 27.12 0.96 23.66
CA ARG A 289 26.86 2.39 23.58
C ARG A 289 26.66 2.77 22.12
N CYS A 290 25.49 3.30 21.80
CA CYS A 290 25.09 3.58 20.41
C CYS A 290 25.40 5.01 19.97
N GLU A 291 26.05 5.81 20.83
CA GLU A 291 26.42 7.20 20.56
C GLU A 291 27.85 7.29 19.99
N GLY A 292 28.07 8.18 19.04
CA GLY A 292 29.40 8.44 18.46
C GLY A 292 29.35 8.63 16.96
N ASP A 293 30.52 8.89 16.38
CA ASP A 293 30.67 8.90 14.93
C ASP A 293 30.82 7.48 14.37
N ILE A 294 30.96 7.39 13.05
CA ILE A 294 31.06 6.13 12.31
C ILE A 294 32.28 5.30 12.77
N GLU A 295 33.40 5.94 13.09
CA GLU A 295 34.63 5.24 13.48
C GLU A 295 34.51 4.66 14.88
N VAL A 296 33.95 5.42 15.82
CA VAL A 296 33.66 4.95 17.18
C VAL A 296 32.70 3.76 17.15
N LEU A 297 31.61 3.86 16.39
CA LEU A 297 30.63 2.78 16.26
C LEU A 297 31.22 1.53 15.59
N ALA A 298 32.01 1.70 14.53
CA ALA A 298 32.70 0.59 13.87
C ALA A 298 33.72 -0.09 14.80
N GLY A 299 34.43 0.69 15.62
CA GLY A 299 35.37 0.17 16.63
C GLY A 299 34.68 -0.68 17.70
N ARG A 300 33.54 -0.21 18.24
CA ARG A 300 32.72 -0.98 19.20
C ARG A 300 32.15 -2.25 18.57
N LEU A 301 31.70 -2.16 17.31
CA LEU A 301 31.21 -3.30 16.55
C LEU A 301 32.30 -4.36 16.32
N ALA A 302 33.54 -3.94 16.07
CA ALA A 302 34.68 -4.86 16.02
C ALA A 302 34.95 -5.51 17.38
N GLN A 303 34.87 -4.74 18.47
CA GLN A 303 35.10 -5.25 19.82
C GLN A 303 34.04 -6.26 20.27
N VAL A 304 32.75 -6.03 19.97
CA VAL A 304 31.69 -6.99 20.32
C VAL A 304 31.85 -8.32 19.56
N ARG A 305 32.45 -8.33 18.35
CA ARG A 305 32.76 -9.58 17.64
C ARG A 305 33.82 -10.42 18.32
N THR A 306 34.82 -9.79 18.94
CA THR A 306 35.78 -10.50 19.79
C THR A 306 35.05 -11.23 20.91
N TRP A 307 34.11 -10.56 21.59
CA TRP A 307 33.33 -11.18 22.67
C TRP A 307 32.33 -12.23 22.17
N SER A 308 31.72 -12.02 21.00
CA SER A 308 30.88 -13.04 20.36
C SER A 308 31.69 -14.31 20.05
N PHE A 309 32.89 -14.17 19.50
CA PHE A 309 33.79 -15.30 19.25
C PHE A 309 34.16 -16.03 20.55
N VAL A 310 34.53 -15.29 21.59
CA VAL A 310 34.81 -15.84 22.93
C VAL A 310 33.59 -16.57 23.50
N ALA A 311 32.38 -16.04 23.33
CA ALA A 311 31.15 -16.66 23.83
C ALA A 311 30.80 -17.98 23.13
N HIS A 312 31.34 -18.22 21.93
CA HIS A 312 31.21 -19.50 21.22
C HIS A 312 32.29 -20.54 21.59
N ARG A 313 33.26 -20.20 22.45
CA ARG A 313 34.26 -21.18 22.94
C ARG A 313 33.66 -22.04 24.05
N ALA A 314 33.65 -23.36 23.82
CA ALA A 314 33.12 -24.32 24.77
C ALA A 314 33.94 -24.33 26.08
N GLY A 315 33.26 -24.32 27.22
CA GLY A 315 33.89 -24.44 28.54
C GLY A 315 34.49 -23.16 29.11
N TRP A 316 34.57 -22.06 28.35
CA TRP A 316 35.20 -20.81 28.81
C TRP A 316 34.26 -19.96 29.69
N LEU A 317 32.95 -20.17 29.58
CA LEU A 317 31.91 -19.39 30.26
C LEU A 317 30.98 -20.33 31.05
N ALA A 318 30.46 -19.85 32.18
CA ALA A 318 29.44 -20.56 32.93
C ALA A 318 28.08 -20.58 32.20
N ASP A 319 27.69 -19.47 31.58
CA ASP A 319 26.47 -19.34 30.77
C ASP A 319 26.81 -18.87 29.34
N ALA A 320 27.34 -19.79 28.51
CA ALA A 320 27.72 -19.46 27.14
C ALA A 320 26.55 -18.96 26.29
N ARG A 321 25.34 -19.52 26.49
CA ARG A 321 24.16 -19.18 25.69
C ARG A 321 23.67 -17.76 25.99
N GLY A 322 23.57 -17.37 27.26
CA GLY A 322 23.19 -16.01 27.64
C GLY A 322 24.15 -14.97 27.08
N TRP A 323 25.46 -15.24 27.12
CA TRP A 323 26.46 -14.34 26.54
C TRP A 323 26.42 -14.27 25.01
N GLN A 324 26.12 -15.37 24.31
CA GLN A 324 25.92 -15.37 22.85
C GLN A 324 24.71 -14.50 22.46
N GLU A 325 23.58 -14.66 23.16
CA GLU A 325 22.36 -13.88 22.94
C GLU A 325 22.61 -12.39 23.24
N ARG A 326 23.33 -12.09 24.32
CA ARG A 326 23.73 -10.71 24.68
C ARG A 326 24.63 -10.09 23.62
N ALA A 327 25.66 -10.81 23.17
CA ALA A 327 26.59 -10.34 22.13
C ALA A 327 25.88 -10.03 20.83
N ARG A 328 24.97 -10.91 20.39
CA ARG A 328 24.15 -10.69 19.20
C ARG A 328 23.27 -9.46 19.33
N ALA A 329 22.61 -9.27 20.48
CA ALA A 329 21.76 -8.10 20.70
C ALA A 329 22.54 -6.77 20.68
N VAL A 330 23.76 -6.75 21.24
CA VAL A 330 24.66 -5.59 21.18
C VAL A 330 25.16 -5.35 19.75
N GLU A 331 25.57 -6.41 19.04
CA GLU A 331 25.98 -6.32 17.63
C GLU A 331 24.85 -5.76 16.74
N ASP A 332 23.62 -6.21 16.93
CA ASP A 332 22.45 -5.72 16.18
C ASP A 332 22.20 -4.22 16.44
N ARG A 333 22.21 -3.78 17.71
CA ARG A 333 22.05 -2.36 18.07
C ARG A 333 23.15 -1.48 17.49
N LEU A 334 24.41 -1.88 17.64
CA LEU A 334 25.56 -1.15 17.08
C LEU A 334 25.50 -1.10 15.55
N SER A 335 25.07 -2.19 14.92
CA SER A 335 24.92 -2.28 13.47
C SER A 335 23.85 -1.32 12.94
N ASP A 336 22.72 -1.19 13.65
CA ASP A 336 21.63 -0.28 13.31
C ASP A 336 22.02 1.18 13.54
N ALA A 337 22.71 1.48 14.65
CA ALA A 337 23.28 2.80 14.92
C ALA A 337 24.29 3.22 13.83
N LEU A 338 25.19 2.30 13.44
CA LEU A 338 26.16 2.54 12.38
C LEU A 338 25.48 2.76 11.02
N HIS A 339 24.44 1.99 10.70
CA HIS A 339 23.64 2.22 9.49
C HIS A 339 22.99 3.61 9.49
N ALA A 340 22.40 4.02 10.61
CA ALA A 340 21.79 5.35 10.74
C ALA A 340 22.83 6.47 10.59
N ALA A 341 24.02 6.32 11.17
CA ALA A 341 25.12 7.27 11.06
C ALA A 341 25.64 7.38 9.61
N LEU A 342 25.85 6.25 8.93
CA LEU A 342 26.23 6.22 7.51
C LEU A 342 25.17 6.90 6.64
N THR A 343 23.89 6.59 6.86
CA THR A 343 22.79 7.18 6.09
C THR A 343 22.72 8.69 6.30
N ARG A 344 22.83 9.16 7.56
CA ARG A 344 22.82 10.59 7.88
C ARG A 344 23.98 11.35 7.24
N ARG A 345 25.15 10.70 7.13
CA ARG A 345 26.36 11.30 6.55
C ARG A 345 26.37 11.26 5.03
N PHE A 346 25.97 10.17 4.39
CA PHE A 346 26.17 9.96 2.95
C PHE A 346 24.89 10.03 2.11
N VAL A 347 23.74 10.32 2.73
CA VAL A 347 22.47 10.52 2.03
C VAL A 347 21.89 11.87 2.40
N ASP A 348 21.72 12.73 1.40
CA ASP A 348 20.91 13.93 1.54
C ASP A 348 19.50 13.58 1.08
N ARG A 349 18.58 13.35 2.04
CA ARG A 349 17.20 12.96 1.71
C ARG A 349 16.52 13.97 0.78
N ARG A 350 16.76 15.28 0.93
CA ARG A 350 16.13 16.30 0.07
C ARG A 350 16.68 16.23 -1.34
N THR A 351 18.00 16.16 -1.49
CA THR A 351 18.65 16.07 -2.81
C THR A 351 18.41 14.70 -3.46
N ALA A 352 18.36 13.61 -2.70
CA ALA A 352 18.00 12.28 -3.18
C ALA A 352 16.54 12.23 -3.66
N ILE A 353 15.61 12.84 -2.91
CA ILE A 353 14.20 13.00 -3.32
C ILE A 353 14.11 13.91 -4.54
N LEU A 354 14.80 15.04 -4.58
CA LEU A 354 14.82 15.95 -5.74
C LEU A 354 15.40 15.29 -6.99
N MET A 355 16.50 14.54 -6.88
CA MET A 355 17.08 13.77 -7.98
C MET A 355 16.15 12.64 -8.42
N ARG A 356 15.42 12.03 -7.49
CA ARG A 356 14.34 11.08 -7.77
C ARG A 356 13.15 11.77 -8.47
N GLN A 357 12.79 12.99 -8.10
CA GLN A 357 11.72 13.80 -8.71
C GLN A 357 12.10 14.37 -10.09
N LEU A 358 13.36 14.76 -10.29
CA LEU A 358 13.93 15.15 -11.59
C LEU A 358 14.01 13.96 -12.56
N ARG A 359 14.31 12.77 -12.01
CA ARG A 359 14.27 11.49 -12.73
C ARG A 359 12.85 11.15 -13.15
N ASP A 360 11.92 11.29 -12.22
CA ASP A 360 10.56 10.86 -12.39
C ASP A 360 9.70 12.03 -12.86
N LYS A 361 9.54 12.15 -14.19
CA LYS A 361 8.29 12.68 -14.77
C LYS A 361 7.03 11.93 -14.27
N ARG A 362 7.11 11.02 -13.27
CA ARG A 362 6.01 10.22 -12.70
C ARG A 362 6.27 9.73 -11.26
N ASP A 363 5.41 10.18 -10.34
CA ASP A 363 5.04 9.60 -9.03
C ASP A 363 5.54 10.36 -7.78
N LEU A 364 4.79 11.42 -7.43
CA LEU A 364 4.63 11.85 -6.03
C LEU A 364 3.89 10.75 -5.25
N LEU A 365 4.26 10.52 -3.99
CA LEU A 365 3.56 9.60 -3.09
C LEU A 365 2.19 10.17 -2.74
N ALA A 366 1.12 9.52 -3.18
CA ALA A 366 -0.23 9.86 -2.75
C ALA A 366 -0.88 8.66 -2.02
N ALA A 367 -1.72 8.94 -1.03
CA ALA A 367 -2.43 7.95 -0.23
C ALA A 367 -3.87 8.42 0.00
N VAL A 368 -4.79 7.46 0.15
CA VAL A 368 -6.18 7.73 0.57
C VAL A 368 -6.37 7.12 1.95
N THR A 369 -6.81 7.91 2.94
CA THR A 369 -7.08 7.41 4.30
C THR A 369 -8.39 6.62 4.35
N ALA A 370 -8.67 5.96 5.48
CA ALA A 370 -9.92 5.23 5.68
C ALA A 370 -11.16 6.17 5.66
N GLU A 371 -10.97 7.43 6.02
CA GLU A 371 -11.97 8.49 6.04
C GLU A 371 -12.20 9.12 4.65
N GLY A 372 -11.41 8.71 3.65
CA GLY A 372 -11.47 9.22 2.28
C GLY A 372 -10.62 10.46 2.04
N ASP A 373 -9.74 10.84 2.97
CA ASP A 373 -8.84 11.98 2.77
C ASP A 373 -7.71 11.61 1.82
N VAL A 374 -7.48 12.45 0.80
CA VAL A 374 -6.42 12.23 -0.20
C VAL A 374 -5.23 13.07 0.17
N LEU A 375 -4.12 12.40 0.49
CA LEU A 375 -2.86 12.99 0.89
C LEU A 375 -1.85 12.83 -0.25
N VAL A 376 -1.11 13.88 -0.60
CA VAL A 376 0.06 13.82 -1.50
C VAL A 376 1.26 14.32 -0.70
N GLU A 377 2.30 13.49 -0.54
CA GLU A 377 3.50 13.78 0.28
C GLU A 377 3.14 14.20 1.72
N GLY A 378 2.05 13.65 2.27
CA GLY A 378 1.55 13.98 3.62
C GLY A 378 0.70 15.25 3.72
N GLN A 379 0.47 15.97 2.61
CA GLN A 379 -0.40 17.15 2.57
C GLN A 379 -1.81 16.80 2.08
N PHE A 380 -2.84 17.35 2.73
CA PHE A 380 -4.24 17.17 2.34
C PHE A 380 -4.55 17.92 1.04
N VAL A 381 -5.14 17.20 0.08
CA VAL A 381 -5.42 17.70 -1.27
C VAL A 381 -6.91 17.73 -1.60
N GLY A 382 -7.72 17.02 -0.82
CA GLY A 382 -9.15 16.86 -1.06
C GLY A 382 -9.67 15.56 -0.48
N ARG A 383 -10.96 15.31 -0.71
CA ARG A 383 -11.68 14.16 -0.14
C ARG A 383 -12.40 13.36 -1.21
N LEU A 384 -12.32 12.04 -1.09
CA LEU A 384 -13.05 11.08 -1.91
C LEU A 384 -14.40 10.79 -1.26
N HIS A 385 -15.48 11.20 -1.90
CA HIS A 385 -16.86 10.94 -1.49
C HIS A 385 -17.47 9.86 -2.40
N GLY A 386 -17.53 8.62 -1.92
CA GLY A 386 -17.99 7.49 -2.71
C GLY A 386 -17.02 7.22 -3.86
N LEU A 387 -17.43 7.54 -5.09
CA LEU A 387 -16.60 7.40 -6.30
C LEU A 387 -16.12 8.76 -6.86
N SER A 388 -16.50 9.87 -6.23
CA SER A 388 -16.21 11.23 -6.72
C SER A 388 -15.18 11.91 -5.83
N PHE A 389 -14.15 12.49 -6.45
CA PHE A 389 -13.11 13.25 -5.75
C PHE A 389 -13.44 14.75 -5.74
N ALA A 390 -13.46 15.35 -4.56
CA ALA A 390 -13.58 16.79 -4.37
C ALA A 390 -12.23 17.36 -3.92
N ALA A 391 -11.60 18.17 -4.76
CA ALA A 391 -10.34 18.84 -4.44
C ALA A 391 -10.55 19.98 -3.45
N ASP A 392 -9.58 20.21 -2.56
CA ASP A 392 -9.59 21.36 -1.65
C ASP A 392 -9.35 22.68 -2.42
N ALA A 393 -10.12 23.70 -2.09
CA ALA A 393 -10.14 25.00 -2.77
C ALA A 393 -9.04 25.97 -2.26
N ALA A 394 -8.36 25.64 -1.16
CA ALA A 394 -7.38 26.52 -0.50
C ALA A 394 -5.93 26.43 -1.04
N ALA A 395 -5.65 25.62 -2.07
CA ALA A 395 -4.29 25.40 -2.56
C ALA A 395 -3.80 26.46 -3.58
N PRO A 396 -2.58 27.03 -3.44
CA PRO A 396 -2.03 28.05 -4.35
C PRO A 396 -1.78 27.54 -5.79
N ALA A 397 -2.06 28.40 -6.78
CA ALA A 397 -2.23 28.04 -8.19
C ALA A 397 -0.96 27.54 -8.93
N ALA A 398 0.25 27.84 -8.44
CA ALA A 398 1.50 27.48 -9.12
C ALA A 398 1.96 26.03 -8.88
N GLU A 399 1.57 25.42 -7.75
CA GLU A 399 1.91 24.03 -7.36
C GLU A 399 0.76 23.03 -7.66
N ALA A 400 -0.44 23.53 -7.96
CA ALA A 400 -1.67 22.76 -8.08
C ALA A 400 -1.67 21.71 -9.21
N ARG A 401 -0.94 21.93 -10.31
CA ARG A 401 -0.97 21.01 -11.48
C ARG A 401 -0.23 19.69 -11.21
N VAL A 402 0.89 19.75 -10.52
CA VAL A 402 1.74 18.59 -10.23
C VAL A 402 1.10 17.75 -9.11
N VAL A 403 0.58 18.43 -8.08
CA VAL A 403 -0.18 17.81 -6.98
C VAL A 403 -1.45 17.12 -7.49
N ARG A 404 -2.23 17.76 -8.39
CA ARG A 404 -3.40 17.11 -9.03
C ARG A 404 -3.02 15.88 -9.86
N ALA A 405 -1.92 15.93 -10.62
CA ALA A 405 -1.50 14.79 -11.44
C ALA A 405 -1.11 13.55 -10.61
N ALA A 406 -0.58 13.78 -9.41
CA ALA A 406 -0.27 12.72 -8.45
C ALA A 406 -1.50 12.13 -7.78
N ALA A 407 -2.39 13.00 -7.26
CA ALA A 407 -3.66 12.59 -6.69
C ALA A 407 -4.44 11.71 -7.69
N ASN A 408 -4.49 12.11 -8.97
CA ASN A 408 -5.22 11.40 -10.02
C ASN A 408 -4.78 9.94 -10.23
N ARG A 409 -3.52 9.57 -9.98
CA ARG A 409 -3.04 8.19 -10.17
C ARG A 409 -3.47 7.25 -9.06
N VAL A 410 -3.41 7.73 -7.82
CA VAL A 410 -3.85 6.93 -6.66
C VAL A 410 -5.36 6.87 -6.61
N LEU A 411 -6.03 7.98 -6.93
CA LEU A 411 -7.47 8.02 -7.12
C LEU A 411 -7.95 7.01 -8.16
N ALA A 412 -7.23 6.78 -9.26
CA ALA A 412 -7.63 5.79 -10.26
C ALA A 412 -7.67 4.36 -9.72
N ARG A 413 -6.63 3.95 -8.99
CA ARG A 413 -6.57 2.62 -8.38
C ARG A 413 -7.61 2.44 -7.28
N GLU A 414 -7.77 3.46 -6.43
CA GLU A 414 -8.70 3.40 -5.32
C GLU A 414 -10.17 3.42 -5.78
N VAL A 415 -10.49 4.25 -6.77
CA VAL A 415 -11.82 4.28 -7.39
C VAL A 415 -12.14 2.94 -8.07
N GLU A 416 -11.17 2.26 -8.69
CA GLU A 416 -11.38 0.93 -9.27
C GLU A 416 -11.64 -0.15 -8.20
N ARG A 417 -10.92 -0.08 -7.07
CA ARG A 417 -11.16 -0.94 -5.89
C ARG A 417 -12.56 -0.72 -5.31
N LEU A 418 -12.96 0.54 -5.12
CA LEU A 418 -14.29 0.90 -4.61
C LEU A 418 -15.40 0.53 -5.59
N ALA A 419 -15.19 0.68 -6.89
CA ALA A 419 -16.14 0.25 -7.92
C ALA A 419 -16.38 -1.26 -7.86
N THR A 420 -15.33 -2.05 -7.67
CA THR A 420 -15.44 -3.51 -7.49
C THR A 420 -16.23 -3.84 -6.22
N ALA A 421 -15.91 -3.18 -5.10
CA ALA A 421 -16.62 -3.37 -3.84
C ALA A 421 -18.11 -2.98 -3.92
N LEU A 422 -18.48 -1.95 -4.69
CA LEU A 422 -19.87 -1.57 -4.90
C LEU A 422 -20.63 -2.58 -5.78
N VAL A 423 -19.97 -3.19 -6.77
CA VAL A 423 -20.58 -4.24 -7.59
C VAL A 423 -20.93 -5.47 -6.73
N GLU A 424 -20.06 -5.80 -5.77
CA GLU A 424 -20.21 -6.94 -4.85
C GLU A 424 -21.01 -6.62 -3.58
N ALA A 425 -21.36 -5.35 -3.35
CA ALA A 425 -22.05 -4.91 -2.14
C ALA A 425 -23.43 -5.56 -1.99
N ALA A 426 -23.82 -5.83 -0.74
CA ALA A 426 -25.16 -6.32 -0.44
C ALA A 426 -26.22 -5.25 -0.74
N ASP A 427 -27.43 -5.65 -1.14
CA ASP A 427 -28.52 -4.72 -1.50
C ASP A 427 -28.88 -3.73 -0.36
N VAL A 428 -28.69 -4.15 0.89
CA VAL A 428 -28.93 -3.33 2.09
C VAL A 428 -27.94 -2.17 2.25
N GLU A 429 -26.76 -2.25 1.62
CA GLU A 429 -25.76 -1.18 1.66
C GLU A 429 -26.07 -0.05 0.67
N ILE A 430 -26.98 -0.28 -0.28
CA ILE A 430 -27.42 0.71 -1.28
C ILE A 430 -28.75 1.30 -0.81
N ALA A 431 -28.86 2.63 -0.82
CA ALA A 431 -30.06 3.33 -0.38
C ALA A 431 -30.47 4.42 -1.38
N TRP A 432 -31.78 4.56 -1.60
CA TRP A 432 -32.35 5.69 -2.36
C TRP A 432 -32.85 6.73 -1.37
N ARG A 433 -32.21 7.91 -1.34
CA ARG A 433 -32.47 8.98 -0.36
C ARG A 433 -33.33 10.12 -0.94
N ASP A 434 -33.76 11.02 -0.06
CA ASP A 434 -34.67 12.15 -0.35
C ASP A 434 -34.03 13.29 -1.16
N ASP A 435 -32.76 13.18 -1.49
CA ASP A 435 -32.07 14.04 -2.46
C ASP A 435 -32.18 13.51 -3.90
N ASN A 436 -33.01 12.48 -4.11
CA ASN A 436 -33.19 11.76 -5.36
C ASN A 436 -31.89 11.15 -5.93
N ARG A 437 -31.00 10.70 -5.02
CA ARG A 437 -29.74 10.03 -5.35
C ARG A 437 -29.69 8.62 -4.75
N LEU A 438 -28.86 7.78 -5.37
CA LEU A 438 -28.47 6.49 -4.84
C LEU A 438 -27.19 6.66 -4.02
N TRP A 439 -27.21 6.12 -2.81
CA TRP A 439 -26.14 6.22 -1.83
C TRP A 439 -25.59 4.84 -1.50
N TRP A 440 -24.28 4.78 -1.27
CA TRP A 440 -23.58 3.60 -0.80
C TRP A 440 -22.56 4.02 0.27
N ARG A 441 -22.55 3.31 1.40
CA ARG A 441 -21.65 3.57 2.56
C ARG A 441 -21.58 5.05 2.96
N GLY A 442 -22.73 5.73 2.94
CA GLY A 442 -22.82 7.13 3.37
C GLY A 442 -22.34 8.16 2.34
N ALA A 443 -22.12 7.79 1.08
CA ALA A 443 -21.83 8.74 0.00
C ALA A 443 -22.74 8.55 -1.24
N PRO A 444 -23.09 9.62 -1.96
CA PRO A 444 -23.89 9.53 -3.18
C PRO A 444 -23.04 9.00 -4.35
N VAL A 445 -23.58 8.08 -5.14
CA VAL A 445 -22.88 7.43 -6.26
C VAL A 445 -23.59 7.58 -7.61
N ALA A 446 -24.91 7.77 -7.60
CA ALA A 446 -25.69 8.00 -8.81
C ALA A 446 -26.86 8.95 -8.56
N ARG A 447 -27.28 9.67 -9.60
CA ARG A 447 -28.55 10.40 -9.66
C ARG A 447 -29.52 9.68 -10.60
N LEU A 448 -30.80 9.95 -10.44
CA LEU A 448 -31.81 9.39 -11.32
C LEU A 448 -32.12 10.33 -12.48
N LEU A 449 -32.33 9.75 -13.66
CA LEU A 449 -32.80 10.43 -14.86
C LEU A 449 -34.12 9.81 -15.33
N PRO A 450 -34.88 10.53 -16.18
CA PRO A 450 -36.00 9.94 -16.90
C PRO A 450 -35.56 8.68 -17.67
N GLY A 451 -36.36 7.62 -17.60
CA GLY A 451 -36.14 6.40 -18.36
C GLY A 451 -37.28 6.11 -19.34
N GLU A 452 -37.43 4.85 -19.75
CA GLU A 452 -38.43 4.43 -20.75
C GLU A 452 -39.86 4.68 -20.29
N THR A 453 -40.13 4.47 -19.00
CA THR A 453 -41.41 4.74 -18.34
C THR A 453 -41.14 5.36 -16.99
N ILE A 454 -42.16 5.97 -16.37
CA ILE A 454 -42.01 6.55 -15.03
C ILE A 454 -41.60 5.53 -13.96
N LEU A 455 -41.93 4.24 -14.17
CA LEU A 455 -41.54 3.13 -13.28
C LEU A 455 -40.20 2.48 -13.64
N ARG A 456 -39.53 2.94 -14.70
CA ARG A 456 -38.20 2.47 -15.11
C ARG A 456 -37.21 3.63 -15.19
N PRO A 457 -36.93 4.34 -14.08
CA PRO A 457 -35.96 5.41 -14.05
C PRO A 457 -34.56 4.90 -14.40
N ARG A 458 -33.73 5.77 -14.98
CA ARG A 458 -32.35 5.44 -15.32
C ARG A 458 -31.39 5.91 -14.22
N ALA A 459 -30.57 5.00 -13.70
CA ALA A 459 -29.47 5.35 -12.82
C ALA A 459 -28.30 5.92 -13.63
N GLN A 460 -27.98 7.19 -13.42
CA GLN A 460 -26.79 7.83 -13.98
C GLN A 460 -25.73 8.00 -12.89
N LEU A 461 -24.56 7.41 -13.10
CA LEU A 461 -23.42 7.61 -12.22
C LEU A 461 -23.07 9.10 -12.11
N LEU A 462 -22.76 9.53 -10.89
CA LEU A 462 -22.21 10.86 -10.68
C LEU A 462 -20.83 10.98 -11.35
N PRO A 463 -20.41 12.19 -11.75
CA PRO A 463 -19.11 12.40 -12.38
C PRO A 463 -17.96 11.89 -11.51
N ALA A 464 -17.35 10.78 -11.93
CA ALA A 464 -16.19 10.18 -11.31
C ALA A 464 -15.04 10.23 -12.32
N ALA A 465 -14.15 11.23 -12.18
CA ALA A 465 -13.08 11.51 -13.16
C ALA A 465 -12.17 10.31 -13.45
N HIS A 466 -12.11 9.35 -12.53
CA HIS A 466 -11.25 8.18 -12.62
C HIS A 466 -11.97 6.86 -12.89
N LEU A 467 -13.30 6.89 -13.11
CA LEU A 467 -14.10 5.71 -13.40
C LEU A 467 -14.60 5.76 -14.85
N SER A 468 -14.03 4.94 -15.72
CA SER A 468 -14.40 4.89 -17.15
C SER A 468 -14.37 3.47 -17.70
N GLY A 469 -14.98 3.25 -18.88
CA GLY A 469 -14.99 1.96 -19.56
C GLY A 469 -15.71 0.85 -18.78
N LEU A 470 -15.16 -0.37 -18.82
CA LEU A 470 -15.79 -1.57 -18.29
C LEU A 470 -16.14 -1.50 -16.78
N PRO A 471 -15.29 -0.98 -15.88
CA PRO A 471 -15.65 -0.80 -14.47
C PRO A 471 -16.87 0.10 -14.27
N ALA A 472 -16.94 1.23 -14.99
CA ALA A 472 -18.08 2.14 -14.93
C ALA A 472 -19.39 1.45 -15.37
N ASP A 473 -19.32 0.64 -16.43
CA ASP A 473 -20.49 -0.09 -16.93
C ASP A 473 -20.96 -1.21 -15.99
N ARG A 474 -20.04 -1.83 -15.22
CA ARG A 474 -20.42 -2.81 -14.19
C ARG A 474 -21.16 -2.13 -13.04
N VAL A 475 -20.64 -1.01 -12.53
CA VAL A 475 -21.32 -0.25 -11.45
C VAL A 475 -22.66 0.26 -11.93
N ARG A 476 -22.75 0.82 -13.14
CA ARG A 476 -24.01 1.29 -13.72
C ARG A 476 -25.04 0.18 -13.81
N ARG A 477 -24.65 -1.01 -14.30
CA ARG A 477 -25.54 -2.18 -14.38
C ARG A 477 -26.00 -2.64 -13.00
N ARG A 478 -25.09 -2.69 -12.01
CA ARG A 478 -25.44 -3.04 -10.63
C ARG A 478 -26.49 -2.10 -10.04
N LEU A 479 -26.25 -0.78 -10.13
CA LEU A 479 -27.17 0.23 -9.60
C LEU A 479 -28.50 0.25 -10.35
N GLN A 480 -28.49 0.09 -11.68
CA GLN A 480 -29.71 0.01 -12.47
C GLN A 480 -30.54 -1.23 -12.11
N HIS A 481 -29.89 -2.38 -11.91
CA HIS A 481 -30.58 -3.60 -11.51
C HIS A 481 -31.22 -3.46 -10.13
N TRP A 482 -30.45 -2.98 -9.14
CA TRP A 482 -30.97 -2.71 -7.80
C TRP A 482 -32.16 -1.75 -7.84
N LEU A 483 -32.06 -0.66 -8.60
CA LEU A 483 -33.14 0.32 -8.75
C LEU A 483 -34.41 -0.30 -9.36
N ASN A 484 -34.24 -1.08 -10.42
CA ASN A 484 -35.35 -1.78 -11.06
C ASN A 484 -36.05 -2.73 -10.08
N ASP A 485 -35.28 -3.47 -9.28
CA ASP A 485 -35.82 -4.42 -8.31
C ASP A 485 -36.57 -3.71 -7.18
N GLN A 486 -36.04 -2.59 -6.67
CA GLN A 486 -36.73 -1.77 -5.67
C GLN A 486 -38.07 -1.22 -6.19
N VAL A 487 -38.09 -0.71 -7.42
CA VAL A 487 -39.33 -0.18 -8.02
C VAL A 487 -40.30 -1.33 -8.34
N ALA A 488 -39.82 -2.43 -8.90
CA ALA A 488 -40.65 -3.61 -9.20
C ALA A 488 -41.28 -4.19 -7.93
N GLN A 489 -40.54 -4.27 -6.83
CA GLN A 489 -41.05 -4.73 -5.54
C GLN A 489 -42.09 -3.76 -4.97
N ALA A 490 -41.84 -2.45 -5.05
CA ALA A 490 -42.75 -1.43 -4.53
C ALA A 490 -44.05 -1.31 -5.34
N PHE A 491 -43.97 -1.50 -6.66
CA PHE A 491 -45.05 -1.36 -7.63
C PHE A 491 -45.42 -2.69 -8.29
N ALA A 492 -45.24 -3.82 -7.58
CA ALA A 492 -45.44 -5.17 -8.11
C ALA A 492 -46.83 -5.36 -8.74
N VAL A 493 -47.86 -4.72 -8.16
CA VAL A 493 -49.25 -4.76 -8.66
C VAL A 493 -49.38 -4.20 -10.09
N LEU A 494 -48.59 -3.17 -10.40
CA LEU A 494 -48.57 -2.52 -11.72
C LEU A 494 -47.53 -3.14 -12.66
N SER A 495 -46.47 -3.72 -12.10
CA SER A 495 -45.33 -4.26 -12.86
C SER A 495 -45.51 -5.72 -13.28
N ALA A 496 -46.39 -6.47 -12.61
CA ALA A 496 -46.69 -7.86 -12.94
C ALA A 496 -47.42 -7.98 -14.28
N GLU A 497 -47.05 -8.98 -15.09
CA GLU A 497 -47.67 -9.23 -16.39
C GLU A 497 -49.20 -9.29 -16.25
N PRO A 498 -49.96 -8.57 -17.11
CA PRO A 498 -51.41 -8.58 -17.04
C PRO A 498 -51.93 -10.00 -17.30
N ALA A 499 -52.90 -10.45 -16.51
CA ALA A 499 -53.63 -11.67 -16.82
C ALA A 499 -54.31 -11.54 -18.20
N ALA A 500 -54.59 -12.65 -18.89
CA ALA A 500 -55.28 -12.65 -20.19
C ALA A 500 -56.60 -11.85 -20.16
N GLU A 501 -57.28 -11.83 -19.01
CA GLU A 501 -58.51 -11.06 -18.76
C GLU A 501 -58.32 -9.52 -18.82
N LEU A 502 -57.08 -9.02 -18.77
CA LEU A 502 -56.72 -7.60 -18.74
C LEU A 502 -56.12 -7.13 -20.07
N GLU A 503 -56.38 -7.81 -21.19
CA GLU A 503 -55.99 -7.33 -22.52
C GLU A 503 -56.76 -6.06 -22.95
N GLY A 504 -56.27 -5.39 -23.99
CA GLY A 504 -56.89 -4.18 -24.54
C GLY A 504 -57.05 -3.05 -23.52
N ALA A 505 -58.30 -2.69 -23.21
CA ALA A 505 -58.64 -1.59 -22.29
C ALA A 505 -58.12 -1.81 -20.86
N GLY A 506 -58.04 -3.07 -20.39
CA GLY A 506 -57.50 -3.40 -19.07
C GLY A 506 -56.01 -3.05 -18.94
N ARG A 507 -55.22 -3.39 -19.95
CA ARG A 507 -53.80 -3.07 -20.05
C ARG A 507 -53.59 -1.58 -20.18
N GLY A 508 -54.44 -0.91 -20.97
CA GLY A 508 -54.47 0.56 -21.05
C GLY A 508 -54.70 1.23 -19.69
N LEU A 509 -55.62 0.71 -18.86
CA LEU A 509 -55.86 1.24 -17.51
C LEU A 509 -54.68 1.01 -16.56
N LEU A 510 -54.05 -0.16 -16.60
CA LEU A 510 -52.85 -0.43 -15.82
C LEU A 510 -51.69 0.50 -16.23
N PHE A 511 -51.55 0.76 -17.53
CA PHE A 511 -50.58 1.72 -18.04
C PHE A 511 -50.86 3.14 -17.54
N GLN A 512 -52.11 3.61 -17.62
CA GLN A 512 -52.49 4.94 -17.09
C GLN A 512 -52.28 5.04 -15.57
N LEU A 513 -52.54 3.96 -14.83
CA LEU A 513 -52.24 3.90 -13.39
C LEU A 513 -50.73 3.90 -13.13
N ALA A 514 -49.92 3.25 -13.95
CA ALA A 514 -48.46 3.31 -13.84
C ALA A 514 -47.92 4.72 -14.08
N GLU A 515 -48.39 5.39 -15.14
CA GLU A 515 -48.05 6.79 -15.44
C GLU A 515 -48.49 7.75 -14.31
N GLY A 516 -49.65 7.49 -13.71
CA GLY A 516 -50.14 8.21 -12.53
C GLY A 516 -49.53 7.75 -11.19
N LEU A 517 -48.52 6.88 -11.22
CA LEU A 517 -47.85 6.32 -10.03
C LEU A 517 -48.80 5.67 -9.02
N GLY A 518 -49.92 5.14 -9.50
CA GLY A 518 -50.94 4.45 -8.71
C GLY A 518 -52.21 5.25 -8.45
N SER A 519 -52.36 6.45 -8.99
CA SER A 519 -53.59 7.25 -8.91
C SER A 519 -53.85 8.02 -10.21
N VAL A 520 -55.07 7.96 -10.75
CA VAL A 520 -55.44 8.68 -11.97
C VAL A 520 -56.87 9.24 -11.87
N PRO A 521 -57.15 10.48 -12.31
CA PRO A 521 -58.51 11.00 -12.32
C PRO A 521 -59.38 10.17 -13.27
N ARG A 522 -60.55 9.73 -12.81
CA ARG A 522 -61.49 8.90 -13.57
C ARG A 522 -61.84 9.52 -14.93
N ALA A 523 -61.98 10.84 -14.97
CA ALA A 523 -62.30 11.59 -16.19
C ALA A 523 -61.29 11.33 -17.33
N THR A 524 -60.00 11.18 -17.00
CA THR A 524 -58.93 10.96 -18.00
C THR A 524 -58.96 9.56 -18.62
N VAL A 525 -59.59 8.59 -17.95
CA VAL A 525 -59.66 7.19 -18.38
C VAL A 525 -61.08 6.71 -18.66
N GLN A 526 -62.04 7.64 -18.79
CA GLN A 526 -63.46 7.34 -18.94
C GLN A 526 -63.77 6.49 -20.20
N ALA A 527 -63.07 6.73 -21.30
CA ALA A 527 -63.20 5.95 -22.53
C ALA A 527 -62.79 4.48 -22.31
N LEU A 528 -61.66 4.24 -21.64
CA LEU A 528 -61.17 2.90 -21.31
C LEU A 528 -62.10 2.17 -20.35
N LEU A 529 -62.72 2.88 -19.39
CA LEU A 529 -63.68 2.28 -18.46
C LEU A 529 -64.99 1.86 -19.11
N THR A 530 -65.44 2.62 -20.10
CA THR A 530 -66.67 2.33 -20.84
C THR A 530 -66.52 1.04 -21.66
N GLY A 531 -65.34 0.84 -22.25
CA GLY A 531 -64.98 -0.38 -23.00
C GLY A 531 -64.50 -1.56 -22.16
N LEU A 532 -64.51 -1.48 -20.82
CA LEU A 532 -63.95 -2.52 -19.95
C LEU A 532 -64.97 -3.62 -19.63
N PRO A 533 -64.74 -4.89 -20.05
CA PRO A 533 -65.68 -5.99 -19.81
C PRO A 533 -65.69 -6.42 -18.33
N LYS A 534 -66.76 -7.12 -17.91
CA LYS A 534 -66.97 -7.53 -16.51
C LYS A 534 -65.81 -8.35 -15.93
N PRO A 535 -65.24 -9.37 -16.62
CA PRO A 535 -64.09 -10.12 -16.11
C PRO A 535 -62.86 -9.24 -15.86
N ALA A 536 -62.59 -8.29 -16.76
CA ALA A 536 -61.48 -7.35 -16.60
C ALA A 536 -61.66 -6.42 -15.38
N ARG A 537 -62.90 -6.00 -15.08
CA ARG A 537 -63.21 -5.22 -13.86
C ARG A 537 -62.94 -6.00 -12.59
N GLU A 538 -63.34 -7.27 -12.56
CA GLU A 538 -63.08 -8.17 -11.43
C GLU A 538 -61.57 -8.43 -11.27
N ALA A 539 -60.85 -8.62 -12.37
CA ALA A 539 -59.39 -8.77 -12.38
C ALA A 539 -58.67 -7.54 -11.81
N LEU A 540 -59.07 -6.32 -12.19
CA LEU A 540 -58.53 -5.08 -11.61
C LEU A 540 -58.81 -5.00 -10.10
N ARG A 541 -60.01 -5.39 -9.66
CA ARG A 541 -60.38 -5.45 -8.23
C ARG A 541 -59.54 -6.46 -7.46
N ARG A 542 -59.28 -7.65 -8.03
CA ARG A 542 -58.39 -8.67 -7.44
C ARG A 542 -56.96 -8.15 -7.27
N ARG A 543 -56.50 -7.31 -8.21
CA ARG A 543 -55.22 -6.58 -8.10
C ARG A 543 -55.24 -5.43 -7.09
N GLY A 544 -56.37 -5.14 -6.46
CA GLY A 544 -56.51 -4.08 -5.46
C GLY A 544 -56.76 -2.68 -6.00
N VAL A 545 -57.03 -2.54 -7.31
CA VAL A 545 -57.41 -1.26 -7.91
C VAL A 545 -58.81 -0.87 -7.43
N ARG A 546 -58.93 0.33 -6.87
CA ARG A 546 -60.20 0.95 -6.52
C ARG A 546 -60.65 1.85 -7.65
N VAL A 547 -61.87 1.62 -8.13
CA VAL A 547 -62.51 2.41 -9.18
C VAL A 547 -63.65 3.17 -8.53
N GLU A 548 -63.35 4.39 -8.08
CA GLU A 548 -64.29 5.24 -7.36
C GLU A 548 -64.93 6.28 -8.31
N ARG A 549 -65.65 7.24 -7.73
CA ARG A 549 -66.43 8.22 -8.49
C ARG A 549 -65.56 9.24 -9.22
N HIS A 550 -64.46 9.69 -8.62
CA HIS A 550 -63.61 10.75 -9.17
C HIS A 550 -62.22 10.25 -9.59
N TYR A 551 -61.72 9.18 -8.99
CA TYR A 551 -60.37 8.66 -9.16
C TYR A 551 -60.35 7.13 -9.24
N LEU A 552 -59.33 6.63 -9.94
CA LEU A 552 -58.88 5.25 -9.87
C LEU A 552 -57.56 5.24 -9.11
N PHE A 553 -57.41 4.38 -8.11
CA PHE A 553 -56.18 4.35 -7.32
C PHE A 553 -55.91 3.00 -6.67
N LEU A 554 -54.65 2.83 -6.23
CA LEU A 554 -54.17 1.67 -5.49
C LEU A 554 -53.91 2.03 -4.03
N PRO A 555 -54.74 1.57 -3.06
CA PRO A 555 -54.55 1.88 -1.65
C PRO A 555 -53.18 1.45 -1.10
N ALA A 556 -52.63 0.35 -1.61
CA ALA A 556 -51.31 -0.14 -1.21
C ALA A 556 -50.18 0.88 -1.51
N LEU A 557 -50.34 1.70 -2.55
CA LEU A 557 -49.38 2.74 -2.96
C LEU A 557 -49.60 4.08 -2.25
N LEU A 558 -50.58 4.17 -1.34
CA LEU A 558 -50.81 5.35 -0.50
C LEU A 558 -50.15 5.26 0.87
N LYS A 559 -49.48 4.15 1.20
CA LYS A 559 -48.66 4.03 2.43
C LYS A 559 -47.49 5.02 2.38
N ALA A 560 -47.02 5.48 3.54
CA ALA A 560 -45.98 6.50 3.67
C ALA A 560 -44.74 6.22 2.78
N ASP A 561 -44.14 5.04 2.91
CA ASP A 561 -42.96 4.64 2.14
C ASP A 561 -43.23 4.60 0.63
N ARG A 562 -44.44 4.21 0.23
CA ARG A 562 -44.84 4.16 -1.19
C ARG A 562 -45.07 5.56 -1.73
N ARG A 563 -45.70 6.47 -0.97
CA ARG A 563 -45.84 7.88 -1.38
C ARG A 563 -44.50 8.57 -1.52
N ARG A 564 -43.55 8.29 -0.62
CA ARG A 564 -42.16 8.71 -0.75
C ARG A 564 -41.55 8.26 -2.07
N LEU A 565 -41.63 6.97 -2.39
CA LEU A 565 -41.12 6.44 -3.67
C LEU A 565 -41.82 7.05 -4.89
N ARG A 566 -43.14 7.30 -4.82
CA ARG A 566 -43.88 8.00 -5.89
C ARG A 566 -43.33 9.42 -6.10
N GLY A 567 -43.09 10.18 -5.04
CA GLY A 567 -42.49 11.50 -5.13
C GLY A 567 -41.10 11.47 -5.76
N LEU A 568 -40.26 10.50 -5.39
CA LEU A 568 -38.93 10.32 -5.96
C LEU A 568 -38.97 9.95 -7.45
N LEU A 569 -39.88 9.05 -7.87
CA LEU A 569 -40.08 8.70 -9.28
C LEU A 569 -40.56 9.89 -10.10
N TRP A 570 -41.46 10.71 -9.56
CA TRP A 570 -41.90 11.94 -10.21
C TRP A 570 -40.76 12.93 -10.39
N ALA A 571 -39.92 13.12 -9.36
CA ALA A 571 -38.76 14.00 -9.45
C ALA A 571 -37.76 13.50 -10.50
N ALA A 572 -37.53 12.18 -10.57
CA ALA A 572 -36.68 11.57 -11.59
C ALA A 572 -37.24 11.77 -13.01
N ALA A 573 -38.54 11.54 -13.22
CA ALA A 573 -39.17 11.69 -14.54
C ALA A 573 -39.30 13.15 -15.00
N SER A 574 -39.47 14.08 -14.06
CA SER A 574 -39.55 15.52 -14.34
C SER A 574 -38.18 16.18 -14.44
N ALA A 575 -37.10 15.42 -14.20
CA ALA A 575 -35.74 15.92 -14.07
C ALA A 575 -35.62 17.13 -13.12
N ALA A 576 -36.44 17.15 -12.06
CA ALA A 576 -36.53 18.22 -11.08
C ALA A 576 -35.93 17.79 -9.74
N GLU A 577 -35.54 18.76 -8.91
CA GLU A 577 -35.23 18.49 -7.50
C GLU A 577 -36.49 18.00 -6.77
N LEU A 578 -36.32 17.11 -5.79
CA LEU A 578 -37.44 16.59 -5.03
C LEU A 578 -38.05 17.71 -4.18
N PRO A 579 -39.32 18.10 -4.41
CA PRO A 579 -40.00 19.05 -3.53
C PRO A 579 -40.23 18.44 -2.14
N PRO A 580 -40.47 19.26 -1.10
CA PRO A 580 -40.71 18.75 0.24
C PRO A 580 -41.88 17.77 0.25
N LEU A 581 -41.60 16.52 0.66
CA LEU A 581 -42.61 15.48 0.72
C LEU A 581 -43.69 15.84 1.75
N PRO A 582 -44.99 15.63 1.43
CA PRO A 582 -46.04 15.85 2.40
C PRO A 582 -45.86 14.96 3.64
N ALA A 583 -46.05 15.54 4.83
CA ALA A 583 -45.85 14.82 6.09
C ALA A 583 -46.67 13.52 6.13
N PRO A 584 -46.07 12.36 6.47
CA PRO A 584 -46.72 11.06 6.34
C PRO A 584 -48.06 10.91 7.07
N ALA A 585 -48.21 11.59 8.22
CA ALA A 585 -49.41 11.54 9.05
C ALA A 585 -50.56 12.40 8.52
N LEU A 586 -50.29 13.40 7.68
CA LEU A 586 -51.30 14.36 7.25
C LEU A 586 -52.16 13.82 6.10
N VAL A 587 -53.48 13.88 6.30
CA VAL A 587 -54.50 13.57 5.29
C VAL A 587 -54.71 14.74 4.34
N ALA A 588 -54.70 15.98 4.86
CA ALA A 588 -54.89 17.21 4.11
C ALA A 588 -53.79 18.27 4.41
N PRO A 589 -52.51 17.98 4.10
CA PRO A 589 -51.42 18.94 4.27
C PRO A 589 -51.69 20.26 3.51
N PRO A 590 -51.20 21.40 4.02
CA PRO A 590 -51.20 22.64 3.26
C PRO A 590 -50.28 22.54 2.04
N LEU A 591 -50.57 23.30 0.99
CA LEU A 591 -49.67 23.44 -0.15
C LEU A 591 -48.42 24.22 0.28
N ALA A 592 -47.25 23.68 -0.07
CA ALA A 592 -45.99 24.38 0.10
C ALA A 592 -45.81 25.39 -1.06
N PRO A 593 -45.15 26.53 -0.80
CA PRO A 593 -44.79 27.49 -1.84
C PRO A 593 -43.98 26.79 -2.95
N ASP A 594 -44.22 27.19 -4.20
CA ASP A 594 -43.45 26.75 -5.37
C ASP A 594 -43.47 25.23 -5.69
N VAL A 595 -44.37 24.47 -5.05
CA VAL A 595 -44.56 23.04 -5.35
C VAL A 595 -45.69 22.84 -6.37
N PRO A 596 -45.43 22.24 -7.55
CA PRO A 596 -46.46 22.02 -8.56
C PRO A 596 -47.59 21.08 -8.12
N GLU A 597 -48.83 21.34 -8.55
CA GLU A 597 -49.98 20.45 -8.32
C GLU A 597 -49.70 19.01 -8.80
N ALA A 598 -48.97 18.87 -9.91
CA ALA A 598 -48.59 17.58 -10.46
C ALA A 598 -47.76 16.71 -9.48
N PHE A 599 -46.95 17.32 -8.61
CA PHE A 599 -46.19 16.59 -7.58
C PHE A 599 -47.11 16.02 -6.51
N TYR A 600 -48.10 16.80 -6.05
CA TYR A 600 -49.11 16.33 -5.11
C TYR A 600 -49.93 15.18 -5.72
N ALA A 601 -50.35 15.32 -6.98
CA ALA A 601 -51.04 14.27 -7.71
C ALA A 601 -50.19 12.99 -7.80
N ALA A 602 -48.91 13.12 -8.15
CA ALA A 602 -47.96 12.03 -8.19
C ALA A 602 -47.78 11.34 -6.84
N CYS A 603 -47.83 12.08 -5.72
CA CYS A 603 -47.79 11.54 -4.36
C CYS A 603 -49.13 10.94 -3.88
N GLY A 604 -50.19 10.99 -4.70
CA GLY A 604 -51.51 10.45 -4.36
C GLY A 604 -52.43 11.42 -3.61
N TYR A 605 -52.24 12.72 -3.81
CA TYR A 605 -53.08 13.80 -3.25
C TYR A 605 -53.85 14.53 -4.35
N VAL A 606 -54.99 15.09 -3.96
CA VAL A 606 -55.87 15.92 -4.79
C VAL A 606 -55.78 17.35 -4.28
N VAL A 607 -55.29 18.26 -5.10
CA VAL A 607 -55.21 19.68 -4.72
C VAL A 607 -56.60 20.30 -4.71
N CYS A 608 -56.93 20.92 -3.58
CA CYS A 608 -58.20 21.52 -3.23
C CYS A 608 -57.94 22.92 -2.68
N GLY A 609 -57.63 23.89 -3.56
CA GLY A 609 -57.21 25.23 -3.15
C GLY A 609 -55.90 25.18 -2.33
N PRO A 610 -55.88 25.71 -1.09
CA PRO A 610 -54.66 25.75 -0.27
C PRO A 610 -54.32 24.41 0.41
N ARG A 611 -55.13 23.36 0.23
CA ARG A 611 -54.94 22.03 0.84
C ARG A 611 -54.76 20.95 -0.22
N ALA A 612 -53.94 19.94 0.05
CA ALA A 612 -53.81 18.74 -0.79
C ALA A 612 -54.39 17.54 -0.03
N VAL A 613 -55.49 16.94 -0.49
CA VAL A 613 -56.21 15.87 0.23
C VAL A 613 -55.85 14.50 -0.34
N ARG A 614 -55.45 13.54 0.51
CA ARG A 614 -55.08 12.20 0.04
C ARG A 614 -56.25 11.53 -0.69
N VAL A 615 -55.99 10.89 -1.83
CA VAL A 615 -57.03 10.46 -2.78
C VAL A 615 -58.08 9.50 -2.18
N ASP A 616 -57.68 8.60 -1.29
CA ASP A 616 -58.59 7.69 -0.56
C ASP A 616 -59.55 8.46 0.35
N MET A 617 -59.03 9.47 1.05
CA MET A 617 -59.81 10.32 1.94
C MET A 617 -60.66 11.32 1.18
N PHE A 618 -60.20 11.79 0.03
CA PHE A 618 -60.99 12.62 -0.89
C PHE A 618 -62.23 11.86 -1.38
N GLU A 619 -62.09 10.61 -1.81
CA GLU A 619 -63.25 9.80 -2.25
C GLU A 619 -64.19 9.46 -1.10
N ARG A 620 -63.66 9.12 0.08
CA ARG A 620 -64.47 8.90 1.28
C ARG A 620 -65.23 10.15 1.70
N PHE A 621 -64.57 11.31 1.67
CA PHE A 621 -65.18 12.60 1.95
C PHE A 621 -66.26 12.93 0.91
N ALA A 622 -66.00 12.71 -0.38
CA ALA A 622 -66.96 12.94 -1.44
C ALA A 622 -68.23 12.08 -1.30
N ALA A 623 -68.07 10.82 -0.91
CA ALA A 623 -69.19 9.93 -0.62
C ALA A 623 -69.99 10.38 0.62
N ALA A 624 -69.30 10.78 1.69
CA ALA A 624 -69.94 11.30 2.90
C ALA A 624 -70.68 12.62 2.65
N ALA A 625 -70.08 13.54 1.90
CA ALA A 625 -70.70 14.80 1.50
C ALA A 625 -71.96 14.57 0.65
N LEU A 626 -71.93 13.61 -0.27
CA LEU A 626 -73.11 13.23 -1.05
C LEU A 626 -74.22 12.60 -0.17
N ALA A 627 -73.85 11.78 0.81
CA ALA A 627 -74.82 11.16 1.72
C ALA A 627 -75.44 12.16 2.71
N ALA A 628 -74.70 13.22 3.07
CA ALA A 628 -75.17 14.32 3.90
C ALA A 628 -75.96 15.39 3.11
N GLU A 629 -75.95 15.33 1.78
CA GLU A 629 -76.73 16.22 0.92
C GLU A 629 -78.23 15.92 1.08
N GLN A 630 -79.01 16.94 1.49
CA GLN A 630 -80.46 16.86 1.62
C GLN A 630 -81.11 17.91 0.72
N SER A 631 -82.04 17.51 -0.15
CA SER A 631 -82.73 18.41 -1.08
C SER A 631 -81.80 19.29 -1.94
N GLY A 632 -80.61 18.77 -2.29
CA GLY A 632 -79.62 19.47 -3.10
C GLY A 632 -78.72 20.46 -2.33
N ARG A 633 -78.85 20.52 -1.01
CA ARG A 633 -78.06 21.38 -0.10
C ARG A 633 -77.26 20.53 0.88
N LEU A 634 -76.01 20.90 1.09
CA LEU A 634 -75.06 20.30 2.03
C LEU A 634 -74.67 21.34 3.09
N VAL A 635 -74.84 21.02 4.36
CA VAL A 635 -74.31 21.81 5.48
C VAL A 635 -73.14 21.03 6.07
N PRO A 636 -71.89 21.55 6.01
CA PRO A 636 -70.74 20.82 6.53
C PRO A 636 -70.81 20.72 8.06
N ASP A 637 -70.76 19.49 8.58
CA ASP A 637 -70.73 19.23 10.03
C ASP A 637 -69.29 18.98 10.52
N GLY A 638 -69.10 18.96 11.85
CA GLY A 638 -67.80 18.66 12.46
C GLY A 638 -67.28 17.26 12.12
N ARG A 639 -68.17 16.34 11.71
CA ARG A 639 -67.79 15.00 11.26
C ARG A 639 -67.09 15.04 9.90
N LEU A 640 -67.61 15.79 8.94
CA LEU A 640 -66.96 15.99 7.63
C LEU A 640 -65.60 16.69 7.78
N ALA A 641 -65.48 17.66 8.68
CA ALA A 641 -64.23 18.36 8.96
C ALA A 641 -63.17 17.43 9.58
N SER A 642 -63.55 16.64 10.59
CA SER A 642 -62.65 15.70 11.27
C SER A 642 -62.15 14.56 10.37
N MET A 643 -62.90 14.15 9.34
CA MET A 643 -62.44 13.16 8.36
C MET A 643 -61.16 13.60 7.64
N LEU A 644 -60.99 14.91 7.40
CA LEU A 644 -59.80 15.45 6.73
C LEU A 644 -58.78 16.04 7.71
N GLY A 645 -59.13 16.12 9.00
CA GLY A 645 -58.33 16.80 10.01
C GLY A 645 -58.25 18.31 9.78
N LEU A 646 -59.31 18.91 9.25
CA LEU A 646 -59.43 20.34 8.94
C LEU A 646 -60.46 21.00 9.86
N ALA A 647 -60.37 22.33 10.01
CA ALA A 647 -61.46 23.09 10.62
C ALA A 647 -62.64 23.25 9.63
N PRO A 648 -63.90 23.39 10.10
CA PRO A 648 -65.08 23.46 9.23
C PRO A 648 -65.02 24.57 8.16
N ASP A 649 -64.42 25.71 8.48
CA ASP A 649 -64.20 26.86 7.60
C ASP A 649 -63.20 26.57 6.47
N GLU A 650 -62.31 25.60 6.65
CA GLU A 650 -61.33 25.18 5.65
C GLU A 650 -61.87 24.15 4.64
N LEU A 651 -63.13 23.72 4.77
CA LEU A 651 -63.74 22.75 3.86
C LEU A 651 -64.18 23.36 2.51
N ALA A 652 -64.39 24.67 2.45
CA ALA A 652 -64.91 25.35 1.27
C ALA A 652 -64.12 25.06 -0.03
N PRO A 653 -62.77 25.01 -0.04
CA PRO A 653 -62.00 24.64 -1.22
C PRO A 653 -62.18 23.18 -1.66
N VAL A 654 -62.33 22.24 -0.70
CA VAL A 654 -62.54 20.81 -0.98
C VAL A 654 -63.93 20.59 -1.58
N LEU A 655 -64.94 21.26 -1.03
CA LEU A 655 -66.31 21.24 -1.54
C LEU A 655 -66.40 21.83 -2.96
N ARG A 656 -65.70 22.94 -3.22
CA ARG A 656 -65.59 23.52 -4.57
C ARG A 656 -64.99 22.54 -5.58
N ARG A 657 -63.99 21.75 -5.18
CA ARG A 657 -63.40 20.70 -6.04
C ARG A 657 -64.38 19.57 -6.37
N LEU A 658 -65.43 19.39 -5.57
CA LEU A 658 -66.53 18.43 -5.79
C LEU A 658 -67.74 19.05 -6.51
N ASP A 659 -67.57 20.24 -7.11
CA ASP A 659 -68.61 21.01 -7.80
C ASP A 659 -69.70 21.57 -6.86
N TYR A 660 -69.43 21.75 -5.56
CA TYR A 660 -70.32 22.46 -4.63
C TYR A 660 -70.00 23.96 -4.57
N GLN A 661 -71.02 24.81 -4.53
CA GLN A 661 -70.94 26.27 -4.42
C GLN A 661 -71.65 26.76 -3.17
N LEU A 662 -71.15 27.83 -2.56
CA LEU A 662 -71.76 28.42 -1.36
C LEU A 662 -73.17 28.94 -1.70
N ASP A 663 -74.15 28.52 -0.92
CA ASP A 663 -75.55 28.95 -1.00
C ASP A 663 -75.80 30.04 0.05
N ALA A 664 -75.63 31.30 -0.34
CA ALA A 664 -75.72 32.46 0.56
C ALA A 664 -77.16 32.78 1.02
N ALA A 665 -78.17 32.00 0.61
CA ALA A 665 -79.57 32.36 0.76
C ALA A 665 -80.19 32.12 2.16
N ALA A 666 -79.48 31.50 3.11
CA ALA A 666 -80.10 31.16 4.40
C ALA A 666 -79.07 30.97 5.53
N GLY A 667 -78.68 32.07 6.20
CA GLY A 667 -78.14 32.20 7.58
C GLY A 667 -76.96 31.33 8.05
N GLU A 668 -76.96 30.05 7.71
CA GLU A 668 -75.93 29.04 7.90
C GLU A 668 -75.17 28.79 6.59
N ALA A 669 -73.85 28.55 6.68
CA ALA A 669 -72.96 28.32 5.54
C ALA A 669 -73.22 26.97 4.83
N GLY A 670 -74.32 26.89 4.07
CA GLY A 670 -74.67 25.74 3.25
C GLY A 670 -74.09 25.81 1.83
N TYR A 671 -74.00 24.68 1.16
CA TYR A 671 -73.46 24.54 -0.19
C TYR A 671 -74.44 23.78 -1.09
N ARG A 672 -74.59 24.18 -2.36
CA ARG A 672 -75.36 23.44 -3.37
C ARG A 672 -74.46 22.91 -4.46
N ARG A 673 -74.76 21.71 -4.95
CA ARG A 673 -74.03 21.13 -6.08
C ARG A 673 -74.45 21.79 -7.39
N ARG A 674 -73.47 22.18 -8.20
CA ARG A 674 -73.74 22.66 -9.57
C ARG A 674 -74.28 21.49 -10.40
N LYS A 675 -75.51 21.59 -10.90
CA LYS A 675 -76.01 20.65 -11.92
C LYS A 675 -75.11 20.80 -13.14
N ARG A 676 -74.42 19.73 -13.56
CA ARG A 676 -73.73 19.72 -14.86
C ARG A 676 -74.81 19.86 -15.94
N PRO A 677 -74.58 20.68 -16.99
CA PRO A 677 -75.48 20.75 -18.13
C PRO A 677 -75.67 19.37 -18.78
#